data_AF-A0A410WS63-F1
#
_entry.id   AF-A0A410WS63-F1
#
_cell.length_a   1.000
_cell.length_b   1.000
_cell.length_c   1.000
_cell.angle_alpha   90.00
_cell.angle_beta   90.00
_cell.angle_gamma   90.00
#
_symmetry.space_group_name_H-M   'P 1'
#
loop_
_entity.id
_entity.type
_entity.pdbx_description
1 polymer ?
#
loop_
_entity_poly.entity_id
_entity_poly.type
_entity_poly.pdbx_seq_one_letter_code
_entity_poly.pdbx_strand_id
1 'polypeptide(L)'
;MAKHIQQHLFTRDREGVFRTSEGFDTVAKSPGLDPSFIKSALHPYCVYKAPQELLERGEENSGLYPESVVAYHAENGDFVIGRSVYVATDFTGQRSASFTHQYVIPKERKEAYIREPRRIFGIRGFQSRYDIQGGKEIPELEDIPFEPEIRAGEGDKLLEKLEIDRDLFRQLVFAVLASVANKKKVFISLNTDISESAIYAKRLLELLYRCLPYAVRRQLGFMTFNSEPEAKQHLHVVFTEKGSIRLPDRKIEKDFIFDFAGGRFLNTELPAQDHAYLDYVWSNRNNPAELQKYFDFCDEAVSGLDTQTLLSAAAYSRLCVLYEIERGRTELYEQDRAAVMNGILSFFTTESYPRKPRLKELFVGLLTREASDKGRAVAADYAEAVMRYEKFAEPQLKALIARCLGIFVSRAADADAGDGIEGAAPLLDLLAAYPAVFAGVFGGLMASRPALGEGYIRYRMKRVKSVQAFTGEIGFWQSHSEELMGEELFSREAYDPLRKLMRTDLRKKVALARTLTDYFEQLRQNSAGEKRHGVRQFSRWMKLAVHLELADDLKPSGLGIEDIQGLGFLIDPINPDLKGQASRDQEGVLRVLQAAYKVLTLDGKKQSEAEDVMARLDPVDLDRAQLLLQKLMQNEVTPARFGQLVTAFHKPGTGRGPDRQPGYDYERLLNFVASAGQGTDTFTDFAAWSAEDIRFQDGKGAIHPYYKAALSRAFDVHAPQAFRNKALSRKLLETGNPSFAALFETVRLRQSGKWARIWAKNKRKIVLRGSIFLILFIAIIAVLWKPVSDWMAPTPVVIVGDLQEKTGSETVTVKASLKEPDKNTKLYVNDKVIENGSIDLKLNEGENPLVFKAVSKSGKASETVSKKVTLVPRPLVKAEQPPLTVKAAKVTVTVKAEDGNDPSPEIYINGQLAGTGSVSQQVQLIPGDNPIEITAKNKLGRLSEPVRYTVKSNPVPVGPPAGAR
;
A
#
# COMPACT_ATOMS: atom_id res chain seq x y z
N MET A 1 22.03 -2.84 49.38
CA MET A 1 22.22 -4.06 50.19
C MET A 1 21.29 -5.13 49.64
N ALA A 2 21.77 -6.35 49.43
CA ALA A 2 20.92 -7.46 48.97
C ALA A 2 19.93 -7.81 50.09
N LYS A 3 18.68 -8.14 49.75
CA LYS A 3 17.70 -8.59 50.75
C LYS A 3 18.11 -9.96 51.28
N HIS A 4 17.95 -10.17 52.58
CA HIS A 4 18.21 -11.47 53.21
C HIS A 4 17.08 -12.46 52.90
N ILE A 5 17.38 -13.75 52.99
CA ILE A 5 16.40 -14.82 52.89
C ILE A 5 15.59 -14.86 54.18
N GLN A 6 14.26 -14.92 54.04
CA GLN A 6 13.37 -14.92 55.19
C GLN A 6 12.92 -16.34 55.55
N GLN A 7 12.53 -16.54 56.81
CA GLN A 7 12.08 -17.82 57.34
C GLN A 7 10.66 -17.73 57.92
N HIS A 8 9.88 -18.79 57.75
CA HIS A 8 8.51 -18.91 58.27
C HIS A 8 8.27 -20.31 58.84
N LEU A 9 7.80 -20.39 60.08
CA LEU A 9 7.46 -21.63 60.79
C LEU A 9 5.97 -21.67 61.11
N PHE A 10 5.32 -22.79 60.80
CA PHE A 10 3.88 -22.98 60.98
C PHE A 10 3.57 -24.37 61.53
N THR A 11 2.76 -24.42 62.59
CA THR A 11 2.30 -25.68 63.21
C THR A 11 1.08 -25.40 64.09
N ARG A 12 0.50 -26.45 64.67
CA ARG A 12 -0.51 -26.34 65.73
C ARG A 12 0.17 -26.12 67.07
N ASP A 13 -0.16 -25.02 67.75
CA ASP A 13 0.37 -24.69 69.08
C ASP A 13 -0.68 -23.96 69.95
N ARG A 14 -0.33 -23.61 71.20
CA ARG A 14 -1.16 -22.90 72.18
C ARG A 14 -1.51 -21.47 71.74
N GLU A 15 -0.61 -20.85 71.01
CA GLU A 15 -0.76 -19.53 70.41
C GLU A 15 0.13 -19.43 69.15
N GLY A 16 0.02 -18.32 68.43
CA GLY A 16 0.87 -18.01 67.29
C GLY A 16 1.07 -16.50 67.12
N VAL A 17 1.58 -16.13 65.96
CA VAL A 17 1.81 -14.73 65.56
C VAL A 17 0.48 -14.00 65.31
N PHE A 18 -0.55 -14.70 64.82
CA PHE A 18 -1.83 -14.09 64.46
C PHE A 18 -2.96 -14.43 65.42
N ARG A 19 -2.84 -15.51 66.19
CA ARG A 19 -3.87 -15.99 67.12
C ARG A 19 -3.30 -16.16 68.53
N THR A 20 -4.09 -15.82 69.54
CA THR A 20 -3.78 -16.03 70.97
C THR A 20 -4.45 -17.28 71.55
N SER A 21 -5.05 -18.11 70.71
CA SER A 21 -5.76 -19.33 71.09
C SER A 21 -5.19 -20.54 70.35
N GLU A 22 -5.44 -21.73 70.90
CA GLU A 22 -4.98 -22.99 70.33
C GLU A 22 -5.42 -23.16 68.87
N GLY A 23 -4.48 -23.54 68.02
CA GLY A 23 -4.78 -23.89 66.64
C GLY A 23 -3.55 -23.89 65.74
N PHE A 24 -3.77 -24.18 64.46
CA PHE A 24 -2.75 -24.00 63.42
C PHE A 24 -2.54 -22.51 63.14
N ASP A 25 -1.31 -22.06 63.32
CA ASP A 25 -0.90 -20.69 63.02
C ASP A 25 0.61 -20.61 62.71
N THR A 26 1.05 -19.46 62.24
CA THR A 26 2.48 -19.11 62.22
C THR A 26 2.99 -19.04 63.65
N VAL A 27 3.97 -19.86 64.01
CA VAL A 27 4.56 -19.85 65.37
C VAL A 27 5.78 -18.95 65.46
N ALA A 28 6.53 -18.80 64.38
CA ALA A 28 7.60 -17.81 64.27
C ALA A 28 7.84 -17.39 62.82
N LYS A 29 8.33 -16.17 62.63
CA LYS A 29 8.68 -15.61 61.32
C LYS A 29 9.91 -14.71 61.40
N SER A 30 10.56 -14.48 60.28
CA SER A 30 11.54 -13.40 60.18
C SER A 30 10.91 -12.01 60.30
N PRO A 31 11.63 -11.01 60.84
CA PRO A 31 11.13 -9.64 60.97
C PRO A 31 10.66 -9.06 59.63
N GLY A 32 11.44 -9.26 58.56
CA GLY A 32 11.14 -8.76 57.21
C GLY A 32 9.95 -9.39 56.49
N LEU A 33 9.30 -10.43 57.04
CA LEU A 33 8.09 -11.01 56.44
C LEU A 33 6.83 -10.24 56.82
N ASP A 34 6.15 -9.77 55.78
CA ASP A 34 4.86 -9.11 55.90
C ASP A 34 3.74 -10.11 56.29
N PRO A 35 2.93 -9.80 57.32
CA PRO A 35 1.79 -10.60 57.74
C PRO A 35 0.77 -10.94 56.65
N SER A 36 0.50 -10.02 55.72
CA SER A 36 -0.47 -10.25 54.65
C SER A 36 0.07 -11.22 53.62
N PHE A 37 1.36 -11.10 53.27
CA PHE A 37 2.06 -12.05 52.40
C PHE A 37 2.08 -13.46 53.00
N ILE A 38 2.31 -13.59 54.31
CA ILE A 38 2.25 -14.91 54.96
C ILE A 38 0.87 -15.56 54.76
N LYS A 39 -0.21 -14.83 55.03
CA LYS A 39 -1.57 -15.35 54.93
C LYS A 39 -1.98 -15.69 53.50
N SER A 40 -1.59 -14.87 52.51
CA SER A 40 -2.01 -15.04 51.12
C SER A 40 -1.11 -15.99 50.32
N ALA A 41 0.21 -15.93 50.54
CA ALA A 41 1.19 -16.63 49.71
C ALA A 41 1.82 -17.85 50.38
N LEU A 42 1.90 -17.91 51.71
CA LEU A 42 2.60 -19.00 52.43
C LEU A 42 1.62 -20.03 53.04
N HIS A 43 0.62 -19.57 53.79
CA HIS A 43 -0.37 -20.41 54.48
C HIS A 43 -1.08 -21.42 53.56
N PRO A 44 -1.43 -21.12 52.29
CA PRO A 44 -2.05 -22.11 51.40
C PRO A 44 -1.21 -23.37 51.16
N TYR A 45 0.10 -23.32 51.42
CA TYR A 45 1.02 -24.44 51.28
C TYR A 45 1.48 -25.02 52.62
N CYS A 46 0.93 -24.53 53.75
CA CYS A 46 1.15 -25.06 55.09
C CYS A 46 0.12 -26.17 55.43
N VAL A 47 -0.05 -27.12 54.52
CA VAL A 47 -1.03 -28.20 54.64
C VAL A 47 -0.32 -29.53 54.37
N TYR A 48 -0.46 -30.47 55.28
CA TYR A 48 0.03 -31.83 55.14
C TYR A 48 -1.07 -32.81 55.54
N LYS A 49 -1.41 -33.71 54.61
CA LYS A 49 -2.32 -34.83 54.84
C LYS A 49 -1.46 -36.10 54.90
N ALA A 50 -1.51 -36.82 56.01
CA ALA A 50 -0.76 -38.07 56.16
C ALA A 50 -1.25 -39.14 55.15
N PRO A 51 -0.38 -40.04 54.68
CA PRO A 51 -0.76 -41.12 53.77
C PRO A 51 -1.81 -42.04 54.40
N GLN A 52 -2.83 -42.43 53.62
CA GLN A 52 -3.84 -43.38 54.09
C GLN A 52 -3.23 -44.72 54.48
N GLU A 53 -2.23 -45.20 53.72
CA GLU A 53 -1.55 -46.47 53.97
C GLU A 53 -0.91 -46.55 55.37
N LEU A 54 -0.31 -45.46 55.85
CA LEU A 54 0.33 -45.42 57.18
C LEU A 54 -0.68 -45.22 58.30
N LEU A 55 -1.73 -44.42 58.05
CA LEU A 55 -2.82 -44.22 59.01
C LEU A 55 -3.60 -45.52 59.25
N GLU A 56 -3.89 -46.28 58.21
CA GLU A 56 -4.58 -47.58 58.30
C GLU A 56 -3.75 -48.64 59.05
N ARG A 57 -2.41 -48.54 58.98
CA ARG A 57 -1.49 -49.40 59.73
C ARG A 57 -1.33 -48.99 61.20
N GLY A 58 -1.80 -47.81 61.59
CA GLY A 58 -1.55 -47.26 62.92
C GLY A 58 -0.07 -46.97 63.18
N GLU A 59 0.67 -46.52 62.16
CA GLU A 59 2.12 -46.29 62.27
C GLU A 59 2.44 -45.13 63.23
N GLU A 60 3.21 -45.42 64.29
CA GLU A 60 3.60 -44.45 65.32
C GLU A 60 4.92 -43.73 64.98
N ASN A 61 5.78 -44.35 64.17
CA ASN A 61 7.07 -43.75 63.82
C ASN A 61 6.90 -42.61 62.81
N SER A 62 6.94 -41.38 63.31
CA SER A 62 6.83 -40.16 62.49
C SER A 62 7.89 -40.07 61.38
N GLY A 63 9.04 -40.74 61.53
CA GLY A 63 10.10 -40.76 60.52
C GLY A 63 9.77 -41.56 59.26
N LEU A 64 8.74 -42.41 59.30
CA LEU A 64 8.26 -43.17 58.13
C LEU A 64 7.26 -42.38 57.29
N TYR A 65 6.75 -41.26 57.79
CA TYR A 65 5.81 -40.42 57.04
C TYR A 65 6.60 -39.57 56.03
N PRO A 66 6.17 -39.54 54.75
CA PRO A 66 6.92 -38.87 53.70
C PRO A 66 6.99 -37.36 53.93
N GLU A 67 8.18 -36.78 53.83
CA GLU A 67 8.35 -35.32 53.85
C GLU A 67 7.77 -34.70 52.56
N SER A 68 6.96 -33.65 52.70
CA SER A 68 6.46 -32.88 51.54
C SER A 68 7.30 -31.63 51.34
N VAL A 69 8.18 -31.66 50.33
CA VAL A 69 8.94 -30.50 49.86
C VAL A 69 8.15 -29.80 48.78
N VAL A 70 7.92 -28.50 48.95
CA VAL A 70 7.20 -27.64 48.00
C VAL A 70 8.11 -26.51 47.53
N ALA A 71 8.06 -26.17 46.24
CA ALA A 71 8.72 -24.98 45.72
C ALA A 71 7.83 -24.27 44.70
N TYR A 72 7.77 -22.94 44.75
CA TYR A 72 6.95 -22.15 43.84
C TYR A 72 7.41 -20.69 43.76
N HIS A 73 6.99 -20.00 42.70
CA HIS A 73 7.24 -18.57 42.51
C HIS A 73 5.99 -17.79 42.92
N ALA A 74 6.14 -16.94 43.93
CA ALA A 74 5.07 -16.08 44.42
C ALA A 74 4.80 -14.90 43.45
N GLU A 75 3.62 -14.27 43.57
CA GLU A 75 3.20 -13.18 42.68
C GLU A 75 4.13 -11.96 42.73
N ASN A 76 4.76 -11.70 43.87
CA ASN A 76 5.75 -10.62 44.04
C ASN A 76 7.12 -10.94 43.38
N GLY A 77 7.27 -12.15 42.83
CA GLY A 77 8.47 -12.65 42.16
C GLY A 77 9.43 -13.43 43.05
N ASP A 78 9.19 -13.49 44.37
CA ASP A 78 10.00 -14.25 45.31
C ASP A 78 9.86 -15.75 45.06
N PHE A 79 10.90 -16.49 45.42
CA PHE A 79 10.94 -17.94 45.29
C PHE A 79 10.83 -18.59 46.67
N VAL A 80 9.79 -19.39 46.87
CA VAL A 80 9.51 -20.04 48.15
C VAL A 80 9.89 -21.51 48.06
N ILE A 81 10.62 -22.00 49.07
CA ILE A 81 10.92 -23.42 49.24
C ILE A 81 10.50 -23.83 50.65
N GLY A 82 9.57 -24.77 50.75
CA GLY A 82 9.02 -25.26 52.02
C GLY A 82 9.21 -26.75 52.21
N ARG A 83 9.20 -27.18 53.47
CA ARG A 83 9.08 -28.58 53.87
C ARG A 83 8.01 -28.72 54.94
N SER A 84 7.09 -29.64 54.72
CA SER A 84 6.08 -30.06 55.68
C SER A 84 6.33 -31.51 56.12
N VAL A 85 6.23 -31.76 57.42
CA VAL A 85 6.43 -33.09 58.02
C VAL A 85 5.29 -33.43 58.97
N TYR A 86 5.03 -34.74 59.12
CA TYR A 86 4.07 -35.25 60.09
C TYR A 86 4.59 -35.11 61.52
N VAL A 87 3.69 -34.81 62.44
CA VAL A 87 3.96 -34.75 63.88
C VAL A 87 2.95 -35.66 64.58
N ALA A 88 3.39 -36.79 65.13
CA ALA A 88 2.50 -37.77 65.76
C ALA A 88 1.68 -37.20 66.93
N THR A 89 2.29 -36.33 67.73
CA THR A 89 1.64 -35.66 68.85
C THR A 89 1.96 -34.18 68.87
N ASP A 90 0.93 -33.34 68.84
CA ASP A 90 1.04 -31.89 69.02
C ASP A 90 1.43 -31.52 70.46
N PHE A 91 1.42 -30.22 70.77
CA PHE A 91 1.78 -29.70 72.10
C PHE A 91 0.92 -30.24 73.25
N THR A 92 -0.26 -30.83 72.97
CA THR A 92 -1.13 -31.46 73.98
C THR A 92 -0.75 -32.90 74.26
N GLY A 93 0.01 -33.54 73.37
CA GLY A 93 0.32 -34.96 73.45
C GLY A 93 -0.81 -35.88 72.94
N GLN A 94 -1.96 -35.33 72.49
CA GLN A 94 -3.18 -36.11 72.26
C GLN A 94 -3.58 -36.25 70.79
N ARG A 95 -3.06 -35.41 69.89
CA ARG A 95 -3.49 -35.33 68.49
C ARG A 95 -2.30 -35.23 67.56
N SER A 96 -2.41 -35.83 66.38
CA SER A 96 -1.45 -35.60 65.30
C SER A 96 -1.57 -34.19 64.71
N ALA A 97 -0.46 -33.63 64.26
CA ALA A 97 -0.37 -32.36 63.57
C ALA A 97 0.63 -32.41 62.42
N SER A 98 0.96 -31.25 61.86
CA SER A 98 2.01 -31.10 60.85
C SER A 98 2.85 -29.87 61.13
N PHE A 99 4.14 -29.97 60.88
CA PHE A 99 5.09 -28.86 61.01
C PHE A 99 5.58 -28.42 59.64
N THR A 100 5.51 -27.13 59.34
CA THR A 100 5.99 -26.54 58.08
C THR A 100 7.11 -25.52 58.35
N HIS A 101 8.23 -25.66 57.65
CA HIS A 101 9.27 -24.63 57.55
C HIS A 101 9.40 -24.17 56.11
N GLN A 102 9.31 -22.86 55.87
CA GLN A 102 9.47 -22.24 54.55
C GLN A 102 10.59 -21.20 54.56
N TYR A 103 11.38 -21.21 53.49
CA TYR A 103 12.31 -20.16 53.10
C TYR A 103 11.70 -19.29 52.00
N VAL A 104 11.81 -17.98 52.14
CA VAL A 104 11.40 -17.01 51.12
C VAL A 104 12.66 -16.34 50.57
N ILE A 105 13.03 -16.72 49.36
CA ILE A 105 14.21 -16.23 48.67
C ILE A 105 13.80 -15.01 47.82
N PRO A 106 14.40 -13.83 48.06
CA PRO A 106 14.07 -12.63 47.30
C PRO A 106 14.27 -12.82 45.80
N LYS A 107 13.41 -12.20 44.99
CA LYS A 107 13.48 -12.28 43.52
C LYS A 107 14.86 -11.95 42.93
N GLU A 108 15.64 -11.08 43.57
CA GLU A 108 16.98 -10.69 43.13
C GLU A 108 18.02 -11.81 43.33
N ARG A 109 17.71 -12.81 44.16
CA ARG A 109 18.62 -13.88 44.57
C ARG A 109 18.25 -15.25 44.02
N LYS A 110 17.01 -15.43 43.53
CA LYS A 110 16.51 -16.75 43.10
C LYS A 110 17.26 -17.36 41.91
N GLU A 111 17.91 -16.56 41.08
CA GLU A 111 18.61 -17.05 39.88
C GLU A 111 19.72 -18.06 40.22
N ALA A 112 20.45 -17.86 41.33
CA ALA A 112 21.45 -18.83 41.80
C ALA A 112 20.82 -20.19 42.13
N TYR A 113 19.63 -20.19 42.74
CA TYR A 113 18.88 -21.40 43.10
C TYR A 113 18.33 -22.12 41.87
N ILE A 114 17.89 -21.35 40.86
CA ILE A 114 17.33 -21.87 39.61
C ILE A 114 18.40 -22.56 38.76
N ARG A 115 19.61 -21.98 38.74
CA ARG A 115 20.75 -22.52 37.98
C ARG A 115 21.39 -23.71 38.65
N GLU A 116 21.42 -23.74 39.98
CA GLU A 116 22.02 -24.81 40.78
C GLU A 116 20.96 -25.61 41.55
N PRO A 117 20.45 -26.73 40.99
CA PRO A 117 19.32 -27.47 41.57
C PRO A 117 19.57 -27.95 43.01
N ARG A 118 20.84 -28.16 43.40
CA ARG A 118 21.19 -28.56 44.76
C ARG A 118 20.82 -27.55 45.82
N ARG A 119 20.76 -26.26 45.48
CA ARG A 119 20.30 -25.24 46.42
C ARG A 119 18.81 -25.38 46.77
N ILE A 120 18.08 -26.22 46.03
CA ILE A 120 16.67 -26.55 46.25
C ILE A 120 16.54 -27.95 46.84
N PHE A 121 17.10 -28.96 46.16
CA PHE A 121 16.95 -30.36 46.55
C PHE A 121 17.95 -30.80 47.63
N GLY A 122 19.05 -30.09 47.81
CA GLY A 122 20.10 -30.43 48.78
C GLY A 122 19.97 -29.73 50.12
N ILE A 123 18.90 -28.99 50.40
CA ILE A 123 18.77 -28.18 51.64
C ILE A 123 18.86 -29.07 52.89
N ARG A 124 19.71 -28.69 53.84
CA ARG A 124 19.90 -29.36 55.15
C ARG A 124 19.33 -28.57 56.35
N GLY A 125 18.93 -27.32 56.13
CA GLY A 125 18.56 -26.39 57.21
C GLY A 125 17.11 -26.48 57.72
N PHE A 126 16.26 -27.34 57.14
CA PHE A 126 14.85 -27.38 57.52
C PHE A 126 14.65 -27.84 58.98
N GLN A 127 13.68 -27.22 59.66
CA GLN A 127 13.31 -27.57 61.03
C GLN A 127 12.09 -28.51 61.00
N SER A 128 11.97 -29.36 62.02
CA SER A 128 10.83 -30.30 62.16
C SER A 128 10.01 -30.06 63.43
N ARG A 129 10.45 -29.10 64.26
CA ARG A 129 9.81 -28.69 65.52
C ARG A 129 10.28 -27.28 65.86
N TYR A 130 9.50 -26.57 66.68
CA TYR A 130 9.86 -25.27 67.22
C TYR A 130 9.30 -25.14 68.63
N ASP A 131 10.04 -24.49 69.52
CA ASP A 131 9.56 -24.15 70.86
C ASP A 131 9.17 -22.67 70.88
N ILE A 132 7.88 -22.40 71.01
CA ILE A 132 7.32 -21.04 71.01
C ILE A 132 7.79 -20.20 72.21
N GLN A 133 8.30 -20.83 73.29
CA GLN A 133 8.92 -20.10 74.40
C GLN A 133 10.20 -19.38 73.98
N GLY A 134 10.82 -19.82 72.87
CA GLY A 134 11.96 -19.15 72.25
C GLY A 134 11.64 -17.81 71.57
N GLY A 135 10.36 -17.42 71.51
CA GLY A 135 9.88 -16.18 70.90
C GLY A 135 9.12 -16.41 69.59
N LYS A 136 8.63 -15.31 68.99
CA LYS A 136 7.87 -15.33 67.73
C LYS A 136 8.69 -14.83 66.53
N GLU A 137 9.95 -14.47 66.77
CA GLU A 137 10.88 -13.95 65.76
C GLU A 137 12.07 -14.90 65.57
N ILE A 138 12.41 -15.17 64.31
CA ILE A 138 13.57 -16.00 63.92
C ILE A 138 14.47 -15.22 62.95
N PRO A 139 15.80 -15.46 62.95
CA PRO A 139 16.73 -14.63 62.19
C PRO A 139 16.49 -14.68 60.69
N GLU A 140 16.86 -13.61 59.99
CA GLU A 140 17.02 -13.60 58.54
C GLU A 140 18.32 -14.31 58.18
N LEU A 141 18.37 -14.96 57.01
CA LEU A 141 19.52 -15.75 56.57
C LEU A 141 20.26 -15.08 55.42
N GLU A 142 21.59 -15.16 55.49
CA GLU A 142 22.45 -14.80 54.37
C GLU A 142 22.42 -15.88 53.28
N ASP A 143 22.48 -17.17 53.60
CA ASP A 143 22.27 -18.26 52.63
C ASP A 143 21.64 -19.49 53.32
N ILE A 144 21.10 -20.42 52.52
CA ILE A 144 20.52 -21.67 53.04
C ILE A 144 21.58 -22.79 52.94
N PRO A 145 21.91 -23.50 54.02
CA PRO A 145 22.84 -24.64 53.96
C PRO A 145 22.31 -25.78 53.08
N PHE A 146 23.14 -26.28 52.16
CA PHE A 146 22.82 -27.39 51.26
C PHE A 146 23.97 -28.39 51.10
N GLU A 147 23.70 -29.59 50.58
CA GLU A 147 24.72 -30.62 50.36
C GLU A 147 25.70 -30.22 49.24
N PRO A 148 27.02 -30.23 49.48
CA PRO A 148 27.99 -29.75 48.49
C PRO A 148 28.22 -30.74 47.34
N GLU A 149 28.07 -32.04 47.53
CA GLU A 149 28.47 -33.05 46.55
C GLU A 149 27.49 -33.23 45.39
N ILE A 150 28.01 -33.37 44.16
CA ILE A 150 27.23 -33.78 42.99
C ILE A 150 27.02 -35.29 43.08
N ARG A 151 25.77 -35.74 43.26
CA ARG A 151 25.41 -37.14 42.96
C ARG A 151 25.39 -37.34 41.44
N ALA A 152 26.57 -37.37 40.84
CA ALA A 152 26.77 -37.59 39.41
C ALA A 152 26.73 -39.09 39.09
N GLY A 153 26.12 -39.48 37.97
CA GLY A 153 26.07 -40.88 37.53
C GLY A 153 25.08 -41.79 38.27
N GLU A 154 24.27 -41.27 39.21
CA GLU A 154 23.21 -42.04 39.88
C GLU A 154 21.88 -42.03 39.14
N GLY A 155 21.73 -41.22 38.08
CA GLY A 155 20.47 -41.08 37.35
C GLY A 155 19.98 -42.41 36.78
N ASP A 156 20.88 -43.21 36.21
CA ASP A 156 20.51 -44.48 35.58
C ASP A 156 20.01 -45.50 36.60
N LYS A 157 20.72 -45.61 37.74
CA LYS A 157 20.30 -46.47 38.85
C LYS A 157 18.95 -46.05 39.43
N LEU A 158 18.69 -44.74 39.50
CA LEU A 158 17.42 -44.20 39.95
C LEU A 158 16.29 -44.56 38.96
N LEU A 159 16.51 -44.35 37.66
CA LEU A 159 15.51 -44.65 36.64
C LEU A 159 15.22 -46.16 36.56
N GLU A 160 16.25 -46.99 36.67
CA GLU A 160 16.11 -48.45 36.77
C GLU A 160 15.29 -48.86 38.00
N LYS A 161 15.61 -48.30 39.18
CA LYS A 161 14.87 -48.56 40.43
C LYS A 161 13.40 -48.15 40.36
N LEU A 162 13.07 -47.14 39.56
CA LEU A 162 11.72 -46.63 39.36
C LEU A 162 11.02 -47.21 38.12
N GLU A 163 11.68 -48.13 37.41
CA GLU A 163 11.17 -48.73 36.17
C GLU A 163 10.83 -47.69 35.08
N ILE A 164 11.61 -46.62 35.02
CA ILE A 164 11.47 -45.54 34.03
C ILE A 164 12.45 -45.79 32.87
N ASP A 165 11.92 -46.20 31.73
CA ASP A 165 12.70 -46.35 30.51
C ASP A 165 12.95 -45.01 29.79
N ARG A 166 13.61 -45.09 28.64
CA ARG A 166 13.93 -43.92 27.80
C ARG A 166 12.68 -43.15 27.40
N ASP A 167 11.62 -43.83 26.97
CA ASP A 167 10.45 -43.16 26.41
C ASP A 167 9.61 -42.53 27.51
N LEU A 168 9.40 -43.23 28.62
CA LEU A 168 8.76 -42.66 29.81
C LEU A 168 9.53 -41.45 30.36
N PHE A 169 10.87 -41.50 30.38
CA PHE A 169 11.66 -40.35 30.79
C PHE A 169 11.46 -39.14 29.87
N ARG A 170 11.48 -39.35 28.54
CA ARG A 170 11.25 -38.29 27.56
C ARG A 170 9.84 -37.70 27.70
N GLN A 171 8.84 -38.56 27.91
CA GLN A 171 7.46 -38.15 28.19
C GLN A 171 7.35 -37.32 29.47
N LEU A 172 8.04 -37.72 30.55
CA LEU A 172 8.08 -36.95 31.79
C LEU A 172 8.68 -35.56 31.58
N VAL A 173 9.86 -35.46 30.95
CA VAL A 173 10.51 -34.16 30.69
C VAL A 173 9.60 -33.27 29.83
N PHE A 174 9.00 -33.83 28.77
CA PHE A 174 8.06 -33.12 27.92
C PHE A 174 6.81 -32.65 28.68
N ALA A 175 6.21 -33.52 29.50
CA ALA A 175 5.03 -33.20 30.29
C ALA A 175 5.29 -32.06 31.27
N VAL A 176 6.45 -32.05 31.93
CA VAL A 176 6.85 -30.95 32.84
C VAL A 176 7.04 -29.64 32.08
N LEU A 177 7.69 -29.68 30.92
CA LEU A 177 7.86 -28.49 30.08
C LEU A 177 6.51 -27.97 29.56
N ALA A 178 5.65 -28.87 29.07
CA ALA A 178 4.32 -28.53 28.57
C ALA A 178 3.41 -27.99 29.68
N SER A 179 3.47 -28.57 30.88
CA SER A 179 2.71 -28.14 32.06
C SER A 179 2.93 -26.67 32.39
N VAL A 180 4.19 -26.23 32.38
CA VAL A 180 4.54 -24.81 32.58
C VAL A 180 3.98 -23.92 31.46
N ALA A 181 3.98 -24.41 30.21
CA ALA A 181 3.48 -23.66 29.06
C ALA A 181 1.96 -23.54 28.98
N ASN A 182 1.20 -24.59 29.35
CA ASN A 182 -0.24 -24.70 29.07
C ASN A 182 -1.13 -24.87 30.32
N LYS A 183 -0.56 -24.72 31.53
CA LYS A 183 -1.22 -24.80 32.84
C LYS A 183 -1.81 -26.17 33.22
N LYS A 184 -1.66 -27.22 32.39
CA LYS A 184 -1.96 -28.60 32.79
C LYS A 184 -1.07 -29.00 33.96
N LYS A 185 -1.53 -29.89 34.82
CA LYS A 185 -0.72 -30.45 35.91
C LYS A 185 -0.06 -31.77 35.49
N VAL A 186 1.01 -32.12 36.19
CA VAL A 186 1.66 -33.43 36.10
C VAL A 186 1.51 -34.11 37.45
N PHE A 187 0.67 -35.14 37.49
CA PHE A 187 0.50 -35.98 38.67
C PHE A 187 1.33 -37.24 38.52
N ILE A 188 2.17 -37.52 39.53
CA ILE A 188 3.08 -38.65 39.53
C ILE A 188 2.80 -39.51 40.76
N SER A 189 2.52 -40.79 40.57
CA SER A 189 2.42 -41.77 41.65
C SER A 189 3.50 -42.83 41.44
N LEU A 190 4.46 -42.90 42.36
CA LEU A 190 5.60 -43.82 42.26
C LEU A 190 5.23 -45.22 42.78
N ASN A 191 5.79 -46.25 42.16
CA ASN A 191 5.66 -47.63 42.64
C ASN A 191 6.74 -47.97 43.68
N THR A 192 6.76 -47.24 44.79
CA THR A 192 7.70 -47.45 45.90
C THR A 192 6.94 -47.64 47.21
N ASP A 193 7.63 -48.10 48.26
CA ASP A 193 7.08 -48.05 49.61
C ASP A 193 6.78 -46.59 49.99
N ILE A 194 5.70 -46.37 50.74
CA ILE A 194 5.25 -45.04 51.13
C ILE A 194 6.30 -44.29 51.98
N SER A 195 7.08 -45.01 52.79
CA SER A 195 8.14 -44.42 53.62
C SER A 195 9.34 -43.92 52.82
N GLU A 196 9.59 -44.47 51.64
CA GLU A 196 10.67 -44.05 50.73
C GLU A 196 10.18 -43.13 49.61
N SER A 197 8.86 -42.98 49.46
CA SER A 197 8.22 -42.27 48.33
C SER A 197 8.72 -40.84 48.16
N ALA A 198 8.82 -40.07 49.26
CA ALA A 198 9.32 -38.70 49.23
C ALA A 198 10.79 -38.62 48.79
N ILE A 199 11.61 -39.61 49.18
CA ILE A 199 13.03 -39.67 48.83
C ILE A 199 13.17 -39.86 47.31
N TYR A 200 12.46 -40.83 46.74
CA TYR A 200 12.50 -41.08 45.31
C TYR A 200 11.82 -39.98 44.50
N ALA A 201 10.71 -39.42 44.97
CA ALA A 201 10.05 -38.27 44.34
C ALA A 201 11.01 -37.07 44.23
N LYS A 202 11.70 -36.75 45.32
CA LYS A 202 12.71 -35.69 45.36
C LYS A 202 13.88 -35.96 44.41
N ARG A 203 14.41 -37.19 44.39
CA ARG A 203 15.51 -37.58 43.48
C ARG A 203 15.11 -37.55 42.01
N LEU A 204 13.93 -38.07 41.67
CA LEU A 204 13.42 -38.04 40.30
C LEU A 204 13.18 -36.60 39.84
N LEU A 205 12.56 -35.79 40.71
CA LEU A 205 12.29 -34.40 40.41
C LEU A 205 13.57 -33.58 40.23
N GLU A 206 14.61 -33.83 41.04
CA GLU A 206 15.92 -33.21 40.85
C GLU A 206 16.52 -33.58 39.49
N LEU A 207 16.45 -34.85 39.08
CA LEU A 207 16.93 -35.31 37.77
C LEU A 207 16.16 -34.63 36.62
N LEU A 208 14.83 -34.58 36.71
CA LEU A 208 13.99 -33.87 35.74
C LEU A 208 14.33 -32.38 35.69
N TYR A 209 14.44 -31.72 36.85
CA TYR A 209 14.75 -30.30 36.96
C TYR A 209 16.09 -29.93 36.31
N ARG A 210 17.12 -30.77 36.49
CA ARG A 210 18.42 -30.63 35.83
C ARG A 210 18.33 -30.71 34.31
N CYS A 211 17.34 -31.41 33.77
CA CYS A 211 17.13 -31.55 32.33
C CYS A 211 16.26 -30.44 31.73
N LEU A 212 15.70 -29.52 32.53
CA LEU A 212 14.84 -28.44 32.02
C LEU A 212 15.64 -27.17 31.71
N PRO A 213 15.20 -26.34 30.74
CA PRO A 213 15.80 -25.04 30.47
C PRO A 213 15.52 -24.03 31.59
N TYR A 214 16.41 -23.04 31.78
CA TYR A 214 16.25 -22.05 32.86
C TYR A 214 14.95 -21.25 32.78
N ALA A 215 14.47 -20.91 31.57
CA ALA A 215 13.21 -20.21 31.39
C ALA A 215 12.00 -21.00 31.97
N VAL A 216 12.02 -22.32 31.83
CA VAL A 216 11.00 -23.21 32.40
C VAL A 216 11.17 -23.29 33.92
N ARG A 217 12.41 -23.46 34.41
CA ARG A 217 12.72 -23.51 35.85
C ARG A 217 12.31 -22.24 36.61
N ARG A 218 12.37 -21.06 35.97
CA ARG A 218 11.92 -19.76 36.51
C ARG A 218 10.42 -19.67 36.77
N GLN A 219 9.64 -20.63 36.26
CA GLN A 219 8.19 -20.68 36.44
C GLN A 219 7.72 -21.98 37.10
N LEU A 220 8.53 -23.03 37.00
CA LEU A 220 8.23 -24.33 37.56
C LEU A 220 8.02 -24.25 39.07
N GLY A 221 6.92 -24.84 39.51
CA GLY A 221 6.62 -25.10 40.91
C GLY A 221 6.20 -26.55 41.09
N PHE A 222 6.43 -27.11 42.26
CA PHE A 222 6.26 -28.54 42.49
C PHE A 222 6.02 -28.90 43.95
N MET A 223 5.56 -30.13 44.18
CA MET A 223 5.39 -30.73 45.51
C MET A 223 5.77 -32.22 45.47
N THR A 224 6.65 -32.67 46.36
CA THR A 224 7.17 -34.06 46.39
C THR A 224 6.27 -35.07 47.09
N PHE A 225 5.21 -34.62 47.76
CA PHE A 225 4.19 -35.50 48.32
C PHE A 225 2.89 -34.73 48.60
N ASN A 226 1.76 -35.32 48.19
CA ASN A 226 0.40 -34.97 48.62
C ASN A 226 -0.42 -36.28 48.68
N SER A 227 -1.37 -36.39 49.61
CA SER A 227 -2.17 -37.62 49.72
C SER A 227 -3.08 -37.86 48.52
N GLU A 228 -3.51 -36.81 47.83
CA GLU A 228 -4.44 -36.85 46.69
C GLU A 228 -3.94 -35.99 45.53
N PRO A 229 -4.35 -36.27 44.28
CA PRO A 229 -4.03 -35.45 43.10
C PRO A 229 -4.81 -34.12 43.09
N GLU A 230 -4.40 -33.18 43.93
CA GLU A 230 -5.01 -31.85 44.04
C GLU A 230 -4.27 -30.80 43.21
N ALA A 231 -5.00 -30.12 42.32
CA ALA A 231 -4.47 -28.99 41.57
C ALA A 231 -4.36 -27.75 42.47
N LYS A 232 -3.12 -27.36 42.82
CA LYS A 232 -2.84 -26.11 43.52
C LYS A 232 -2.30 -25.04 42.56
N GLN A 233 -2.55 -23.77 42.89
CA GLN A 233 -1.95 -22.65 42.14
C GLN A 233 -0.42 -22.72 42.23
N HIS A 234 0.27 -22.17 41.23
CA HIS A 234 1.73 -22.15 41.10
C HIS A 234 2.47 -23.52 41.05
N LEU A 235 1.81 -24.62 41.42
CA LEU A 235 2.38 -25.98 41.34
C LEU A 235 2.05 -26.61 39.99
N HIS A 236 3.05 -27.15 39.33
CA HIS A 236 2.97 -27.78 38.02
C HIS A 236 3.10 -29.30 38.15
N VAL A 237 4.01 -29.75 39.02
CA VAL A 237 4.27 -31.17 39.28
C VAL A 237 3.87 -31.52 40.71
N VAL A 238 3.04 -32.54 40.89
CA VAL A 238 2.61 -33.00 42.22
C VAL A 238 2.79 -34.52 42.29
N PHE A 239 3.60 -34.96 43.24
CA PHE A 239 3.72 -36.38 43.58
C PHE A 239 2.63 -36.78 44.56
N THR A 240 2.07 -37.97 44.37
CA THR A 240 0.89 -38.45 45.09
C THR A 240 1.08 -39.84 45.65
N GLU A 241 0.34 -40.16 46.72
CA GLU A 241 0.33 -41.50 47.32
C GLU A 241 -0.08 -42.58 46.29
N LYS A 242 0.51 -43.77 46.41
CA LYS A 242 0.18 -44.93 45.60
C LYS A 242 -1.30 -45.28 45.75
N GLY A 243 -2.01 -45.44 44.63
CA GLY A 243 -3.44 -45.76 44.62
C GLY A 243 -4.39 -44.57 44.85
N SER A 244 -3.88 -43.36 45.10
CA SER A 244 -4.71 -42.16 45.29
C SER A 244 -5.36 -41.66 43.99
N ILE A 245 -4.81 -41.99 42.83
CA ILE A 245 -5.32 -41.58 41.51
C ILE A 245 -6.50 -42.50 41.12
N ARG A 246 -7.72 -42.04 41.41
CA ARG A 246 -8.97 -42.72 41.07
C ARG A 246 -9.45 -42.24 39.70
N LEU A 247 -9.70 -43.18 38.78
CA LEU A 247 -10.21 -42.88 37.44
C LEU A 247 -11.54 -43.62 37.20
N PRO A 248 -12.55 -42.99 36.57
CA PRO A 248 -12.51 -41.64 36.00
C PRO A 248 -12.71 -40.53 37.05
N ASP A 249 -11.77 -39.57 37.13
CA ASP A 249 -11.96 -38.29 37.83
C ASP A 249 -11.87 -37.15 36.81
N ARG A 250 -13.02 -36.54 36.55
CA ARG A 250 -13.16 -35.45 35.57
C ARG A 250 -12.30 -34.23 35.89
N LYS A 251 -11.85 -34.07 37.15
CA LYS A 251 -11.00 -32.94 37.55
C LYS A 251 -9.58 -33.03 37.04
N ILE A 252 -9.05 -34.25 36.84
CA ILE A 252 -7.65 -34.49 36.48
C ILE A 252 -7.49 -35.25 35.14
N GLU A 253 -8.59 -35.68 34.50
CA GLU A 253 -8.55 -36.46 33.25
C GLU A 253 -7.83 -35.76 32.08
N LYS A 254 -7.78 -34.43 32.09
CA LYS A 254 -7.13 -33.61 31.03
C LYS A 254 -5.65 -33.32 31.32
N ASP A 255 -5.19 -33.62 32.53
CA ASP A 255 -3.83 -33.41 33.02
C ASP A 255 -2.90 -34.58 32.63
N PHE A 256 -1.60 -34.40 32.78
CA PHE A 256 -0.63 -35.47 32.58
C PHE A 256 -0.62 -36.39 33.80
N ILE A 257 -0.87 -37.68 33.59
CA ILE A 257 -0.91 -38.68 34.66
C ILE A 257 0.18 -39.71 34.41
N PHE A 258 1.05 -39.89 35.40
CA PHE A 258 2.06 -40.93 35.47
C PHE A 258 1.82 -41.77 36.72
N ASP A 259 0.95 -42.77 36.61
CA ASP A 259 0.65 -43.72 37.67
C ASP A 259 1.47 -44.99 37.45
N PHE A 260 2.68 -45.00 38.00
CA PHE A 260 3.61 -46.14 37.90
C PHE A 260 3.10 -47.35 38.66
N ALA A 261 2.40 -47.13 39.78
CA ALA A 261 1.82 -48.21 40.57
C ALA A 261 0.71 -48.95 39.83
N GLY A 262 -0.12 -48.23 39.08
CA GLY A 262 -1.19 -48.79 38.25
C GLY A 262 -0.76 -49.14 36.82
N GLY A 263 0.44 -48.77 36.38
CA GLY A 263 0.88 -48.91 34.99
C GLY A 263 0.08 -48.05 34.00
N ARG A 264 -0.45 -46.90 34.45
CA ARG A 264 -1.34 -46.03 33.66
C ARG A 264 -0.68 -44.69 33.35
N PHE A 265 -0.52 -44.40 32.07
CA PHE A 265 0.08 -43.14 31.58
C PHE A 265 -0.92 -42.43 30.66
N LEU A 266 -1.48 -41.29 31.09
CA LEU A 266 -2.52 -40.57 30.34
C LEU A 266 -2.03 -39.20 29.88
N ASN A 267 -2.42 -38.85 28.65
CA ASN A 267 -2.03 -37.61 27.96
C ASN A 267 -0.49 -37.46 27.80
N THR A 268 0.28 -38.54 27.89
CA THR A 268 1.76 -38.49 27.90
C THR A 268 2.40 -38.64 26.51
N GLU A 269 1.60 -38.89 25.47
CA GLU A 269 2.08 -39.08 24.10
C GLU A 269 2.87 -37.86 23.60
N LEU A 270 4.05 -38.12 23.04
CA LEU A 270 4.88 -37.08 22.44
C LEU A 270 4.29 -36.67 21.07
N PRO A 271 4.19 -35.37 20.75
CA PRO A 271 3.74 -34.93 19.43
C PRO A 271 4.61 -35.47 18.30
N ALA A 272 4.06 -35.63 17.10
CA ALA A 272 4.77 -36.12 15.90
C ALA A 272 5.73 -35.08 15.29
N GLN A 273 6.65 -34.55 16.10
CA GLN A 273 7.65 -33.55 15.75
C GLN A 273 9.05 -34.06 16.10
N ASP A 274 10.10 -33.38 15.62
CA ASP A 274 11.47 -33.70 16.00
C ASP A 274 11.75 -33.35 17.48
N HIS A 275 12.32 -34.31 18.20
CA HIS A 275 12.57 -34.28 19.64
C HIS A 275 14.07 -34.23 19.97
N ALA A 276 14.88 -33.65 19.08
CA ALA A 276 16.32 -33.47 19.27
C ALA A 276 16.71 -33.02 20.70
N TYR A 277 15.95 -32.10 21.30
CA TYR A 277 16.15 -31.68 22.68
C TYR A 277 15.95 -32.82 23.71
N LEU A 278 14.88 -33.61 23.60
CA LEU A 278 14.60 -34.72 24.52
C LEU A 278 15.66 -35.82 24.42
N ASP A 279 16.15 -36.08 23.21
CA ASP A 279 17.22 -37.06 22.96
C ASP A 279 18.58 -36.56 23.47
N TYR A 280 18.84 -35.26 23.35
CA TYR A 280 20.04 -34.64 23.89
C TYR A 280 20.06 -34.67 25.42
N VAL A 281 18.97 -34.30 26.09
CA VAL A 281 18.91 -34.34 27.56
C VAL A 281 18.91 -35.76 28.09
N TRP A 282 18.29 -36.72 27.39
CA TRP A 282 18.44 -38.13 27.71
C TRP A 282 19.92 -38.52 27.72
N SER A 283 20.64 -38.26 26.63
CA SER A 283 22.04 -38.66 26.48
C SER A 283 22.98 -37.97 27.49
N ASN A 284 22.64 -36.77 27.96
CA ASN A 284 23.47 -35.97 28.86
C ASN A 284 22.95 -35.89 30.31
N ARG A 285 21.90 -36.63 30.68
CA ARG A 285 21.25 -36.58 32.01
C ARG A 285 22.21 -36.77 33.20
N ASN A 286 23.26 -37.56 33.00
CA ASN A 286 24.30 -37.84 34.00
C ASN A 286 25.50 -36.89 33.93
N ASN A 287 25.49 -35.91 33.02
CA ASN A 287 26.56 -34.92 32.84
C ASN A 287 26.03 -33.48 33.05
N PRO A 288 25.94 -33.02 34.31
CA PRO A 288 25.38 -31.70 34.64
C PRO A 288 26.14 -30.54 33.99
N ALA A 289 27.46 -30.67 33.79
CA ALA A 289 28.28 -29.62 33.20
C ALA A 289 27.94 -29.41 31.71
N GLU A 290 27.71 -30.48 30.94
CA GLU A 290 27.32 -30.38 29.54
C GLU A 290 25.89 -29.86 29.38
N LEU A 291 24.97 -30.27 30.25
CA LEU A 291 23.62 -29.71 30.30
C LEU A 291 23.64 -28.22 30.63
N GLN A 292 24.47 -27.79 31.58
CA GLN A 292 24.61 -26.38 31.94
C GLN A 292 25.07 -25.53 30.75
N LYS A 293 26.12 -25.95 30.04
CA LYS A 293 26.61 -25.25 28.83
C LYS A 293 25.52 -25.09 27.77
N TYR A 294 24.71 -26.14 27.57
CA TYR A 294 23.58 -26.11 26.65
C TYR A 294 22.47 -25.15 27.11
N PHE A 295 22.13 -25.15 28.40
CA PHE A 295 21.11 -24.24 28.91
C PHE A 295 21.57 -22.79 28.97
N ASP A 296 22.87 -22.54 29.16
CA ASP A 296 23.45 -21.20 29.03
C ASP A 296 23.33 -20.69 27.59
N PHE A 297 23.63 -21.53 26.59
CA PHE A 297 23.36 -21.21 25.18
C PHE A 297 21.89 -20.89 24.94
N CYS A 298 20.98 -21.73 25.45
CA CYS A 298 19.55 -21.52 25.25
C CYS A 298 19.06 -20.23 25.90
N ASP A 299 19.51 -19.91 27.11
CA ASP A 299 19.11 -18.71 27.85
C ASP A 299 19.55 -17.42 27.14
N GLU A 300 20.76 -17.42 26.57
CA GLU A 300 21.22 -16.35 25.69
C GLU A 300 20.33 -16.25 24.43
N ALA A 301 20.12 -17.38 23.74
CA ALA A 301 19.38 -17.43 22.48
C ALA A 301 17.91 -16.99 22.61
N VAL A 302 17.25 -17.30 23.72
CA VAL A 302 15.85 -16.87 23.95
C VAL A 302 15.73 -15.50 24.62
N SER A 303 16.83 -14.88 25.03
CA SER A 303 16.82 -13.58 25.71
C SER A 303 16.08 -12.51 24.90
N GLY A 304 15.16 -11.79 25.54
CA GLY A 304 14.36 -10.73 24.90
C GLY A 304 13.27 -11.21 23.94
N LEU A 305 12.93 -12.49 23.94
CA LEU A 305 11.75 -13.02 23.22
C LEU A 305 10.53 -13.10 24.15
N ASP A 306 9.38 -13.39 23.57
CA ASP A 306 8.11 -13.52 24.28
C ASP A 306 7.99 -14.82 25.08
N THR A 307 7.14 -14.83 26.10
CA THR A 307 6.96 -15.98 27.01
C THR A 307 6.53 -17.26 26.29
N GLN A 308 5.76 -17.19 25.20
CA GLN A 308 5.33 -18.38 24.47
C GLN A 308 6.52 -19.06 23.79
N THR A 309 7.42 -18.28 23.20
CA THR A 309 8.67 -18.79 22.63
C THR A 309 9.58 -19.39 23.71
N LEU A 310 9.73 -18.71 24.85
CA LEU A 310 10.55 -19.17 25.99
C LEU A 310 10.09 -20.51 26.58
N LEU A 311 8.81 -20.86 26.44
CA LEU A 311 8.25 -22.10 27.01
C LEU A 311 7.98 -23.18 25.96
N SER A 312 8.39 -22.96 24.70
CA SER A 312 8.10 -23.87 23.60
C SER A 312 9.10 -25.03 23.49
N ALA A 313 8.60 -26.27 23.57
CA ALA A 313 9.42 -27.47 23.35
C ALA A 313 10.14 -27.44 21.99
N ALA A 314 9.43 -27.01 20.95
CA ALA A 314 9.95 -26.93 19.59
C ALA A 314 11.03 -25.85 19.41
N ALA A 315 11.04 -24.81 20.26
CA ALA A 315 12.15 -23.85 20.30
C ALA A 315 13.42 -24.53 20.80
N TYR A 316 13.34 -25.33 21.87
CA TYR A 316 14.50 -26.03 22.42
C TYR A 316 15.02 -27.14 21.51
N SER A 317 14.17 -27.88 20.79
CA SER A 317 14.62 -28.81 19.74
C SER A 317 15.46 -28.09 18.68
N ARG A 318 15.00 -26.93 18.17
CA ARG A 318 15.76 -26.13 17.20
C ARG A 318 17.06 -25.60 17.78
N LEU A 319 17.06 -25.10 19.02
CA LEU A 319 18.29 -24.65 19.70
C LEU A 319 19.27 -25.80 19.92
N CYS A 320 18.79 -27.03 20.15
CA CYS A 320 19.64 -28.21 20.25
C CYS A 320 20.41 -28.46 18.96
N VAL A 321 19.74 -28.38 17.81
CA VAL A 321 20.40 -28.53 16.50
C VAL A 321 21.45 -27.43 16.30
N LEU A 322 21.11 -26.17 16.59
CA LEU A 322 22.06 -25.05 16.46
C LEU A 322 23.28 -25.20 17.39
N TYR A 323 23.06 -25.64 18.62
CA TYR A 323 24.13 -25.87 19.60
C TYR A 323 25.07 -27.00 19.17
N GLU A 324 24.54 -28.11 18.64
CA GLU A 324 25.38 -29.21 18.14
C GLU A 324 26.18 -28.80 16.90
N ILE A 325 25.61 -27.96 16.02
CA ILE A 325 26.34 -27.37 14.87
C ILE A 325 27.47 -26.46 15.37
N GLU A 326 27.21 -25.60 16.37
CA GLU A 326 28.22 -24.74 17.01
C GLU A 326 29.38 -25.58 17.57
N ARG A 327 29.10 -26.80 18.05
CA ARG A 327 30.11 -27.74 18.55
C ARG A 327 30.83 -28.57 17.49
N GLY A 328 30.54 -28.35 16.22
CA GLY A 328 31.24 -28.97 15.10
C GLY A 328 30.53 -30.18 14.48
N ARG A 329 29.27 -30.48 14.83
CA ARG A 329 28.45 -31.48 14.10
C ARG A 329 27.93 -30.92 12.80
N THR A 330 28.84 -30.75 11.85
CA THR A 330 28.55 -30.04 10.61
C THR A 330 27.60 -30.81 9.69
N GLU A 331 27.49 -32.13 9.85
CA GLU A 331 26.52 -32.98 9.16
C GLU A 331 25.06 -32.51 9.36
N LEU A 332 24.73 -31.94 10.53
CA LEU A 332 23.40 -31.39 10.79
C LEU A 332 23.11 -30.13 9.96
N TYR A 333 24.14 -29.33 9.68
CA TYR A 333 24.03 -28.20 8.76
C TYR A 333 23.88 -28.67 7.30
N GLU A 334 24.60 -29.72 6.91
CA GLU A 334 24.57 -30.25 5.54
C GLU A 334 23.22 -30.90 5.18
N GLN A 335 22.47 -31.43 6.14
CA GLN A 335 21.15 -32.03 5.93
C GLN A 335 20.13 -31.00 5.41
N ASP A 336 20.06 -29.82 6.02
CA ASP A 336 19.16 -28.75 5.60
C ASP A 336 19.73 -27.36 5.97
N ARG A 337 20.56 -26.82 5.07
CA ARG A 337 21.25 -25.54 5.24
C ARG A 337 20.29 -24.37 5.40
N ALA A 338 19.21 -24.35 4.59
CA ALA A 338 18.23 -23.27 4.61
C ALA A 338 17.42 -23.29 5.91
N ALA A 339 17.01 -24.46 6.39
CA ALA A 339 16.31 -24.58 7.67
C ALA A 339 17.18 -24.15 8.86
N VAL A 340 18.49 -24.44 8.84
CA VAL A 340 19.41 -23.97 9.90
C VAL A 340 19.51 -22.44 9.91
N MET A 341 19.69 -21.81 8.76
CA MET A 341 19.75 -20.35 8.67
C MET A 341 18.43 -19.69 9.12
N ASN A 342 17.29 -20.24 8.70
CA ASN A 342 15.97 -19.80 9.18
C ASN A 342 15.78 -20.06 10.69
N GLY A 343 16.34 -21.17 11.20
CA GLY A 343 16.37 -21.51 12.61
C GLY A 343 17.06 -20.44 13.43
N ILE A 344 18.24 -19.99 13.00
CA ILE A 344 18.98 -18.89 13.64
C ILE A 344 18.14 -17.60 13.60
N LEU A 345 17.60 -17.23 12.44
CA LEU A 345 16.78 -16.03 12.26
C LEU A 345 15.55 -15.99 13.17
N SER A 346 14.95 -17.15 13.46
CA SER A 346 13.74 -17.24 14.27
C SER A 346 13.95 -16.80 15.73
N PHE A 347 15.20 -16.68 16.18
CA PHE A 347 15.54 -16.19 17.51
C PHE A 347 15.99 -14.72 17.51
N PHE A 348 15.92 -14.01 16.38
CA PHE A 348 16.28 -12.59 16.32
C PHE A 348 15.05 -11.67 16.21
N THR A 349 15.03 -10.67 17.08
CA THR A 349 14.28 -9.42 16.90
C THR A 349 15.27 -8.25 16.88
N THR A 350 14.83 -7.08 16.39
CA THR A 350 15.66 -5.86 16.37
C THR A 350 16.17 -5.51 17.78
N GLU A 351 15.35 -5.72 18.81
CA GLU A 351 15.70 -5.43 20.20
C GLU A 351 16.59 -6.51 20.82
N SER A 352 16.36 -7.79 20.48
CA SER A 352 17.09 -8.90 21.08
C SER A 352 18.47 -9.10 20.48
N TYR A 353 18.69 -8.63 19.24
CA TYR A 353 19.91 -8.89 18.47
C TYR A 353 21.22 -8.60 19.23
N PRO A 354 21.41 -7.46 19.93
CA PRO A 354 22.66 -7.16 20.64
C PRO A 354 23.04 -8.20 21.72
N ARG A 355 22.06 -8.95 22.25
CA ARG A 355 22.24 -9.84 23.41
C ARG A 355 22.62 -11.27 23.06
N LYS A 356 22.81 -11.60 21.77
CA LYS A 356 22.95 -12.98 21.27
C LYS A 356 24.25 -13.22 20.50
N PRO A 357 25.43 -12.93 21.08
CA PRO A 357 26.71 -13.05 20.38
C PRO A 357 26.95 -14.43 19.77
N ARG A 358 26.60 -15.53 20.45
CA ARG A 358 26.88 -16.88 19.98
C ARG A 358 26.10 -17.24 18.71
N LEU A 359 24.82 -16.84 18.63
CA LEU A 359 24.03 -17.04 17.41
C LEU A 359 24.54 -16.19 16.24
N LYS A 360 25.05 -14.98 16.50
CA LYS A 360 25.68 -14.14 15.47
C LYS A 360 26.95 -14.80 14.94
N GLU A 361 27.81 -15.27 15.83
CA GLU A 361 29.05 -15.97 15.48
C GLU A 361 28.77 -17.23 14.68
N LEU A 362 27.76 -18.02 15.08
CA LEU A 362 27.30 -19.20 14.34
C LEU A 362 26.84 -18.83 12.92
N PHE A 363 26.00 -17.80 12.77
CA PHE A 363 25.55 -17.33 11.45
C PHE A 363 26.73 -16.91 10.57
N VAL A 364 27.66 -16.11 11.11
CA VAL A 364 28.84 -15.62 10.39
C VAL A 364 29.74 -16.79 9.98
N GLY A 365 29.97 -17.75 10.88
CA GLY A 365 30.76 -18.95 10.61
C GLY A 365 30.18 -19.80 9.48
N LEU A 366 28.88 -20.07 9.53
CA LEU A 366 28.18 -20.85 8.49
C LEU A 366 28.15 -20.13 7.15
N LEU A 367 27.84 -18.82 7.13
CA LEU A 367 27.85 -18.02 5.90
C LEU A 367 29.24 -17.98 5.26
N THR A 368 30.29 -17.82 6.07
CA THR A 368 31.68 -17.78 5.59
C THR A 368 32.12 -19.13 5.06
N ARG A 369 31.71 -20.23 5.71
CA ARG A 369 31.94 -21.60 5.23
C ARG A 369 31.30 -21.79 3.86
N GLU A 370 30.03 -21.44 3.70
CA GLU A 370 29.30 -21.56 2.43
C GLU A 370 29.98 -20.73 1.32
N ALA A 371 30.38 -19.51 1.66
CA ALA A 371 31.13 -18.64 0.76
C ALA A 371 32.55 -19.11 0.46
N SER A 372 33.10 -20.09 1.19
CA SER A 372 34.44 -20.65 0.92
C SER A 372 34.40 -21.93 0.08
N ASP A 373 33.27 -22.64 0.06
CA ASP A 373 33.10 -23.86 -0.75
C ASP A 373 32.90 -23.54 -2.24
N LYS A 374 33.97 -23.65 -3.03
CA LYS A 374 33.97 -23.25 -4.44
C LYS A 374 33.17 -24.17 -5.37
N GLY A 375 32.87 -25.40 -4.95
CA GLY A 375 32.28 -26.43 -5.83
C GLY A 375 30.76 -26.50 -5.79
N ARG A 376 30.10 -25.66 -4.99
CA ARG A 376 28.70 -25.88 -4.59
C ARG A 376 27.81 -24.70 -4.93
N ALA A 377 26.73 -24.99 -5.67
CA ALA A 377 25.68 -24.02 -5.95
C ALA A 377 24.83 -23.74 -4.69
N VAL A 378 24.39 -22.50 -4.56
CA VAL A 378 23.53 -22.06 -3.46
C VAL A 378 22.07 -22.11 -3.90
N ALA A 379 21.25 -22.74 -3.08
CA ALA A 379 19.81 -22.80 -3.29
C ALA A 379 19.14 -21.44 -2.95
N ALA A 380 18.04 -21.14 -3.62
CA ALA A 380 17.36 -19.85 -3.50
C ALA A 380 16.84 -19.58 -2.08
N ASP A 381 16.32 -20.61 -1.40
CA ASP A 381 15.84 -20.56 -0.03
C ASP A 381 16.94 -20.22 0.99
N TYR A 382 18.15 -20.74 0.79
CA TYR A 382 19.32 -20.38 1.58
C TYR A 382 19.70 -18.91 1.39
N ALA A 383 19.77 -18.46 0.12
CA ALA A 383 20.07 -17.06 -0.19
C ALA A 383 19.03 -16.12 0.42
N GLU A 384 17.74 -16.49 0.37
CA GLU A 384 16.65 -15.74 0.98
C GLU A 384 16.79 -15.65 2.51
N ALA A 385 17.15 -16.74 3.17
CA ALA A 385 17.44 -16.72 4.61
C ALA A 385 18.59 -15.74 4.92
N VAL A 386 19.68 -15.80 4.17
CA VAL A 386 20.83 -14.87 4.35
C VAL A 386 20.40 -13.41 4.16
N MET A 387 19.58 -13.10 3.16
CA MET A 387 19.06 -11.75 2.94
C MET A 387 18.19 -11.25 4.09
N ARG A 388 17.30 -12.09 4.62
CA ARG A 388 16.44 -11.74 5.76
C ARG A 388 17.23 -11.41 7.02
N TYR A 389 18.47 -11.87 7.14
CA TYR A 389 19.37 -11.50 8.23
C TYR A 389 19.81 -10.03 8.18
N GLU A 390 19.90 -9.44 6.98
CA GLU A 390 20.43 -8.09 6.77
C GLU A 390 19.74 -7.04 7.66
N LYS A 391 18.44 -7.20 7.90
CA LYS A 391 17.64 -6.29 8.73
C LYS A 391 18.15 -6.14 10.18
N PHE A 392 18.87 -7.14 10.68
CA PHE A 392 19.46 -7.14 12.02
C PHE A 392 20.95 -6.78 12.02
N ALA A 393 21.61 -6.92 10.88
CA ALA A 393 23.06 -6.86 10.78
C ALA A 393 23.60 -5.44 10.99
N GLU A 394 24.76 -5.36 11.66
CA GLU A 394 25.55 -4.13 11.76
C GLU A 394 26.27 -3.86 10.42
N PRO A 395 26.70 -2.62 10.12
CA PRO A 395 27.24 -2.25 8.80
C PRO A 395 28.35 -3.17 8.27
N GLN A 396 29.26 -3.62 9.14
CA GLN A 396 30.35 -4.54 8.76
C GLN A 396 29.81 -5.91 8.31
N LEU A 397 28.79 -6.42 8.98
CA LEU A 397 28.15 -7.69 8.64
C LEU A 397 27.25 -7.57 7.40
N LYS A 398 26.61 -6.42 7.19
CA LYS A 398 25.91 -6.12 5.92
C LYS A 398 26.86 -6.20 4.72
N ALA A 399 28.06 -5.62 4.85
CA ALA A 399 29.08 -5.70 3.82
C ALA A 399 29.58 -7.14 3.60
N LEU A 400 29.73 -7.94 4.67
CA LEU A 400 30.05 -9.36 4.56
C LEU A 400 28.96 -10.13 3.80
N ILE A 401 27.69 -9.93 4.16
CA ILE A 401 26.54 -10.56 3.50
C ILE A 401 26.54 -10.22 2.00
N ALA A 402 26.67 -8.94 1.64
CA ALA A 402 26.72 -8.53 0.23
C ALA A 402 27.89 -9.19 -0.52
N ARG A 403 29.07 -9.27 0.10
CA ARG A 403 30.23 -9.95 -0.49
C ARG A 403 29.97 -11.45 -0.72
N CYS A 404 29.42 -12.15 0.27
CA CYS A 404 29.10 -13.57 0.17
C CYS A 404 28.03 -13.85 -0.90
N LEU A 405 26.97 -13.03 -0.95
CA LEU A 405 25.94 -13.13 -1.98
C LEU A 405 26.50 -12.84 -3.38
N GLY A 406 27.42 -11.89 -3.53
CA GLY A 406 28.13 -11.65 -4.79
C GLY A 406 29.00 -12.83 -5.24
N ILE A 407 29.61 -13.55 -4.30
CA ILE A 407 30.32 -14.81 -4.58
C ILE A 407 29.33 -15.87 -5.09
N PHE A 408 28.15 -15.99 -4.47
CA PHE A 408 27.13 -16.94 -4.91
C PHE A 408 26.61 -16.64 -6.32
N VAL A 409 26.34 -15.36 -6.62
CA VAL A 409 25.97 -14.92 -7.98
C VAL A 409 27.08 -15.25 -8.98
N SER A 410 28.34 -14.98 -8.64
CA SER A 410 29.48 -15.27 -9.53
C SER A 410 29.63 -16.76 -9.80
N ARG A 411 29.44 -17.61 -8.78
CA ARG A 411 29.45 -19.08 -8.94
C ARG A 411 28.32 -19.58 -9.81
N ALA A 412 27.12 -19.03 -9.64
CA ALA A 412 25.97 -19.38 -10.46
C ALA A 412 26.22 -19.02 -11.93
N ALA A 413 26.90 -17.91 -12.20
CA ALA A 413 27.36 -17.57 -13.54
C ALA A 413 28.45 -18.52 -14.08
N ASP A 414 29.46 -18.84 -13.26
CA ASP A 414 30.57 -19.71 -13.70
C ASP A 414 30.11 -21.18 -13.94
N ALA A 415 28.98 -21.59 -13.37
CA ALA A 415 28.38 -22.91 -13.59
C ALA A 415 27.54 -23.01 -14.87
N ASP A 416 27.16 -21.88 -15.47
CA ASP A 416 26.41 -21.84 -16.73
C ASP A 416 27.38 -21.94 -17.93
N ALA A 417 27.00 -22.69 -18.97
CA ALA A 417 27.87 -22.96 -20.12
C ALA A 417 27.93 -21.80 -21.13
N GLY A 418 27.16 -20.73 -20.90
CA GLY A 418 27.04 -19.54 -21.77
C GLY A 418 27.89 -18.35 -21.30
N ASP A 419 27.32 -17.15 -21.43
CA ASP A 419 27.90 -15.91 -20.92
C ASP A 419 27.69 -15.73 -19.40
N GLY A 420 27.17 -16.75 -18.73
CA GLY A 420 26.95 -16.81 -17.29
C GLY A 420 25.67 -16.12 -16.81
N ILE A 421 24.98 -15.37 -17.68
CA ILE A 421 23.88 -14.54 -17.21
C ILE A 421 22.63 -15.36 -16.85
N GLU A 422 22.36 -16.43 -17.61
CA GLU A 422 21.21 -17.29 -17.35
C GLU A 422 21.32 -18.01 -16.00
N GLY A 423 22.55 -18.32 -15.56
CA GLY A 423 22.82 -18.86 -14.23
C GLY A 423 22.73 -17.83 -13.11
N ALA A 424 23.26 -16.62 -13.30
CA ALA A 424 23.27 -15.56 -12.28
C ALA A 424 21.94 -14.84 -12.09
N ALA A 425 21.16 -14.67 -13.17
CA ALA A 425 19.97 -13.84 -13.16
C ALA A 425 18.90 -14.27 -12.14
N PRO A 426 18.59 -15.57 -11.92
CA PRO A 426 17.62 -15.98 -10.90
C PRO A 426 17.99 -15.52 -9.49
N LEU A 427 19.28 -15.56 -9.12
CA LEU A 427 19.74 -15.05 -7.83
C LEU A 427 19.66 -13.52 -7.80
N LEU A 428 20.07 -12.82 -8.86
CA LEU A 428 19.97 -11.35 -8.93
C LEU A 428 18.51 -10.86 -8.89
N ASP A 429 17.58 -11.56 -9.54
CA ASP A 429 16.14 -11.30 -9.50
C ASP A 429 15.57 -11.55 -8.09
N LEU A 430 16.08 -12.55 -7.37
CA LEU A 430 15.74 -12.77 -5.96
C LEU A 430 16.28 -11.64 -5.07
N LEU A 431 17.52 -11.21 -5.27
CA LEU A 431 18.14 -10.10 -4.55
C LEU A 431 17.38 -8.79 -4.79
N ALA A 432 16.80 -8.60 -5.97
CA ALA A 432 16.02 -7.42 -6.34
C ALA A 432 14.79 -7.18 -5.44
N ALA A 433 14.33 -8.17 -4.66
CA ALA A 433 13.31 -7.96 -3.63
C ALA A 433 13.84 -7.19 -2.40
N TYR A 434 15.17 -7.01 -2.28
CA TYR A 434 15.85 -6.39 -1.14
C TYR A 434 16.79 -5.26 -1.63
N PRO A 435 16.30 -4.02 -1.85
CA PRO A 435 17.04 -2.97 -2.56
C PRO A 435 18.43 -2.66 -1.99
N ALA A 436 18.58 -2.61 -0.66
CA ALA A 436 19.87 -2.33 -0.02
C ALA A 436 20.90 -3.46 -0.25
N VAL A 437 20.44 -4.72 -0.19
CA VAL A 437 21.29 -5.88 -0.46
C VAL A 437 21.65 -5.91 -1.94
N PHE A 438 20.65 -5.73 -2.82
CA PHE A 438 20.85 -5.69 -4.26
C PHE A 438 21.89 -4.61 -4.65
N ALA A 439 21.76 -3.39 -4.14
CA ALA A 439 22.69 -2.31 -4.44
C ALA A 439 24.14 -2.66 -4.05
N GLY A 440 24.34 -3.24 -2.86
CA GLY A 440 25.66 -3.67 -2.39
C GLY A 440 26.25 -4.82 -3.22
N VAL A 441 25.43 -5.84 -3.55
CA VAL A 441 25.86 -6.98 -4.36
C VAL A 441 26.14 -6.55 -5.80
N PHE A 442 25.22 -5.79 -6.41
CA PHE A 442 25.31 -5.37 -7.81
C PHE A 442 26.44 -4.37 -8.02
N GLY A 443 26.65 -3.42 -7.10
CA GLY A 443 27.80 -2.51 -7.14
C GLY A 443 29.14 -3.26 -7.03
N GLY A 444 29.23 -4.23 -6.11
CA GLY A 444 30.39 -5.11 -6.02
C GLY A 444 30.62 -5.96 -7.27
N LEU A 445 29.54 -6.41 -7.92
CA LEU A 445 29.59 -7.15 -9.17
C LEU A 445 30.07 -6.28 -10.32
N MET A 446 29.57 -5.05 -10.46
CA MET A 446 30.02 -4.10 -11.48
C MET A 446 31.51 -3.78 -11.34
N ALA A 447 32.04 -3.70 -10.12
CA ALA A 447 33.45 -3.45 -9.87
C ALA A 447 34.35 -4.66 -10.16
N SER A 448 33.89 -5.88 -9.86
CA SER A 448 34.71 -7.11 -9.94
C SER A 448 34.54 -7.90 -11.23
N ARG A 449 33.34 -7.90 -11.82
CA ARG A 449 32.96 -8.64 -13.04
C ARG A 449 31.98 -7.80 -13.88
N PRO A 450 32.44 -6.67 -14.46
CA PRO A 450 31.58 -5.74 -15.18
C PRO A 450 30.74 -6.45 -16.25
N ALA A 451 31.34 -7.31 -17.08
CA ALA A 451 30.64 -8.04 -18.13
C ALA A 451 29.38 -8.79 -17.66
N LEU A 452 29.39 -9.37 -16.44
CA LEU A 452 28.22 -10.05 -15.88
C LEU A 452 27.15 -9.05 -15.43
N GLY A 453 27.54 -7.94 -14.79
CA GLY A 453 26.63 -6.86 -14.43
C GLY A 453 25.99 -6.19 -15.65
N GLU A 454 26.79 -5.88 -16.68
CA GLU A 454 26.29 -5.37 -17.97
C GLU A 454 25.37 -6.39 -18.66
N GLY A 455 25.71 -7.68 -18.57
CA GLY A 455 24.88 -8.79 -19.02
C GLY A 455 23.51 -8.79 -18.35
N TYR A 456 23.45 -8.52 -17.05
CA TYR A 456 22.19 -8.44 -16.30
C TYR A 456 21.31 -7.26 -16.70
N ILE A 457 21.91 -6.09 -16.93
CA ILE A 457 21.18 -4.92 -17.47
C ILE A 457 20.56 -5.29 -18.82
N ARG A 458 21.35 -5.90 -19.72
CA ARG A 458 20.87 -6.38 -21.02
C ARG A 458 19.77 -7.41 -20.91
N TYR A 459 19.93 -8.37 -20.01
CA TYR A 459 18.95 -9.42 -19.73
C TYR A 459 17.59 -8.84 -19.34
N ARG A 460 17.57 -7.85 -18.44
CA ARG A 460 16.33 -7.20 -18.01
C ARG A 460 15.74 -6.31 -19.11
N MET A 461 16.56 -5.50 -19.78
CA MET A 461 16.11 -4.62 -20.87
C MET A 461 15.51 -5.40 -22.05
N LYS A 462 16.05 -6.57 -22.40
CA LYS A 462 15.50 -7.44 -23.46
C LYS A 462 14.08 -7.96 -23.17
N ARG A 463 13.65 -7.98 -21.90
CA ARG A 463 12.33 -8.45 -21.49
C ARG A 463 11.24 -7.38 -21.57
N VAL A 464 11.62 -6.14 -21.81
CA VAL A 464 10.67 -5.03 -21.99
C VAL A 464 9.90 -5.18 -23.30
N LYS A 465 8.57 -5.32 -23.20
CA LYS A 465 7.66 -5.49 -24.36
C LYS A 465 6.55 -4.44 -24.44
N SER A 466 6.44 -3.55 -23.46
CA SER A 466 5.42 -2.49 -23.42
C SER A 466 5.98 -1.22 -22.79
N VAL A 467 5.31 -0.08 -23.00
CA VAL A 467 5.68 1.18 -22.35
C VAL A 467 5.61 1.07 -20.83
N GLN A 468 4.59 0.40 -20.29
CA GLN A 468 4.47 0.20 -18.85
C GLN A 468 5.65 -0.62 -18.28
N ALA A 469 6.05 -1.69 -18.96
CA ALA A 469 7.22 -2.49 -18.58
C ALA A 469 8.51 -1.66 -18.70
N PHE A 470 8.62 -0.80 -19.71
CA PHE A 470 9.78 0.07 -19.89
C PHE A 470 9.91 1.09 -18.76
N THR A 471 8.85 1.85 -18.48
CA THR A 471 8.84 2.81 -17.37
C THR A 471 9.02 2.14 -16.01
N GLY A 472 8.50 0.91 -15.85
CA GLY A 472 8.72 0.09 -14.67
C GLY A 472 10.18 -0.32 -14.50
N GLU A 473 10.85 -0.70 -15.58
CA GLU A 473 12.27 -1.06 -15.54
C GLU A 473 13.16 0.16 -15.24
N ILE A 474 12.86 1.33 -15.81
CA ILE A 474 13.54 2.58 -15.44
C ILE A 474 13.33 2.91 -13.95
N GLY A 475 12.10 2.78 -13.45
CA GLY A 475 11.80 2.97 -12.02
C GLY A 475 12.49 1.96 -11.10
N PHE A 476 12.67 0.71 -11.57
CA PHE A 476 13.44 -0.30 -10.87
C PHE A 476 14.89 0.15 -10.68
N TRP A 477 15.58 0.52 -11.74
CA TRP A 477 16.98 0.97 -11.66
C TRP A 477 17.13 2.28 -10.88
N GLN A 478 16.17 3.20 -10.99
CA GLN A 478 16.16 4.41 -10.17
C GLN A 478 16.15 4.12 -8.66
N SER A 479 15.42 3.09 -8.23
CA SER A 479 15.28 2.73 -6.81
C SER A 479 16.37 1.80 -6.29
N HIS A 480 16.99 1.01 -7.18
CA HIS A 480 17.95 -0.03 -6.80
C HIS A 480 19.41 0.34 -7.10
N SER A 481 19.66 1.20 -8.08
CA SER A 481 21.00 1.67 -8.43
C SER A 481 20.96 2.98 -9.23
N GLU A 482 20.71 4.09 -8.55
CA GLU A 482 20.56 5.42 -9.18
C GLU A 482 21.83 5.86 -9.93
N GLU A 483 23.01 5.53 -9.40
CA GLU A 483 24.31 5.90 -9.99
C GLU A 483 24.49 5.35 -11.40
N LEU A 484 24.03 4.11 -11.62
CA LEU A 484 24.13 3.41 -12.90
C LEU A 484 23.33 4.04 -14.02
N MET A 485 22.27 4.78 -13.70
CA MET A 485 21.47 5.46 -14.72
C MET A 485 22.26 6.57 -15.45
N GLY A 486 23.32 7.10 -14.83
CA GLY A 486 24.20 8.08 -15.47
C GLY A 486 25.20 7.48 -16.46
N GLU A 487 25.37 6.16 -16.45
CA GLU A 487 26.35 5.48 -17.29
C GLU A 487 25.88 5.39 -18.75
N GLU A 488 26.82 5.57 -19.69
CA GLU A 488 26.54 5.52 -21.13
C GLU A 488 25.97 4.16 -21.55
N LEU A 489 26.47 3.09 -20.93
CA LEU A 489 25.98 1.74 -21.13
C LEU A 489 24.47 1.63 -20.88
N PHE A 490 23.97 2.15 -19.75
CA PHE A 490 22.57 2.03 -19.38
C PHE A 490 21.66 2.72 -20.40
N SER A 491 22.06 3.93 -20.81
CA SER A 491 21.41 4.68 -21.88
C SER A 491 21.36 3.86 -23.18
N ARG A 492 22.51 3.32 -23.61
CA ARG A 492 22.61 2.50 -24.81
C ARG A 492 21.68 1.28 -24.78
N GLU A 493 21.65 0.53 -23.68
CA GLU A 493 20.79 -0.65 -23.56
C GLU A 493 19.30 -0.31 -23.44
N ALA A 494 18.94 0.88 -22.95
CA ALA A 494 17.56 1.36 -22.89
C ALA A 494 17.01 1.85 -24.24
N TYR A 495 17.89 2.25 -25.17
CA TYR A 495 17.49 2.79 -26.47
C TYR A 495 16.89 1.74 -27.41
N ASP A 496 17.43 0.53 -27.45
CA ASP A 496 16.93 -0.54 -28.32
C ASP A 496 15.46 -0.93 -27.99
N PRO A 497 15.08 -1.17 -26.73
CA PRO A 497 13.69 -1.36 -26.34
C PRO A 497 12.80 -0.15 -26.68
N LEU A 498 13.24 1.07 -26.39
CA LEU A 498 12.52 2.29 -26.74
C LEU A 498 12.19 2.33 -28.24
N ARG A 499 13.22 2.15 -29.07
CA ARG A 499 13.10 2.16 -30.53
C ARG A 499 12.13 1.10 -31.02
N LYS A 500 12.19 -0.12 -30.46
CA LYS A 500 11.24 -1.19 -30.78
C LYS A 500 9.80 -0.84 -30.40
N LEU A 501 9.58 -0.23 -29.23
CA LEU A 501 8.25 0.23 -28.78
C LEU A 501 7.67 1.32 -29.69
N MET A 502 8.54 2.17 -30.24
CA MET A 502 8.16 3.25 -31.15
C MET A 502 7.88 2.79 -32.59
N ARG A 503 8.17 1.54 -32.96
CA ARG A 503 7.81 0.96 -34.27
C ARG A 503 6.34 0.58 -34.34
N THR A 504 5.49 1.58 -34.54
CA THR A 504 4.03 1.44 -34.65
C THR A 504 3.47 2.46 -35.66
N ASP A 505 2.16 2.44 -35.89
CA ASP A 505 1.51 3.44 -36.74
C ASP A 505 1.61 4.86 -36.16
N LEU A 506 1.66 5.88 -37.03
CA LEU A 506 2.00 7.26 -36.66
C LEU A 506 1.14 7.82 -35.52
N ARG A 507 -0.18 7.55 -35.52
CA ARG A 507 -1.09 8.04 -34.47
C ARG A 507 -0.74 7.46 -33.10
N LYS A 508 -0.52 6.14 -33.04
CA LYS A 508 -0.06 5.50 -31.80
C LYS A 508 1.34 5.98 -31.43
N LYS A 509 2.24 6.16 -32.41
CA LYS A 509 3.60 6.66 -32.18
C LYS A 509 3.60 8.04 -31.52
N VAL A 510 2.73 8.95 -31.98
CA VAL A 510 2.53 10.28 -31.39
C VAL A 510 2.05 10.18 -29.94
N ALA A 511 1.03 9.34 -29.68
CA ALA A 511 0.52 9.14 -28.33
C ALA A 511 1.58 8.57 -27.38
N LEU A 512 2.33 7.55 -27.81
CA LEU A 512 3.41 6.95 -27.04
C LEU A 512 4.55 7.94 -26.79
N ALA A 513 4.95 8.70 -27.81
CA ALA A 513 5.97 9.73 -27.69
C ALA A 513 5.59 10.78 -26.65
N ARG A 514 4.34 11.24 -26.66
CA ARG A 514 3.83 12.19 -25.65
C ARG A 514 3.93 11.59 -24.25
N THR A 515 3.44 10.36 -24.05
CA THR A 515 3.51 9.68 -22.75
C THR A 515 4.94 9.51 -22.25
N LEU A 516 5.86 9.09 -23.12
CA LEU A 516 7.26 8.91 -22.77
C LEU A 516 7.97 10.24 -22.51
N THR A 517 7.69 11.28 -23.29
CA THR A 517 8.20 12.62 -23.06
C THR A 517 7.75 13.18 -21.72
N ASP A 518 6.47 13.06 -21.39
CA ASP A 518 5.92 13.48 -20.09
C ASP A 518 6.57 12.70 -18.95
N TYR A 519 6.75 11.39 -19.10
CA TYR A 519 7.43 10.54 -18.13
C TYR A 519 8.89 10.97 -17.88
N PHE A 520 9.70 11.15 -18.93
CA PHE A 520 11.09 11.56 -18.77
C PHE A 520 11.22 12.99 -18.25
N GLU A 521 10.26 13.86 -18.56
CA GLU A 521 10.21 15.20 -17.98
C GLU A 521 9.92 15.15 -16.47
N GLN A 522 8.95 14.34 -16.05
CA GLN A 522 8.67 14.10 -14.63
C GLN A 522 9.86 13.46 -13.90
N LEU A 523 10.50 12.44 -14.50
CA LEU A 523 11.68 11.78 -13.95
C LEU A 523 12.83 12.78 -13.72
N ARG A 524 13.05 13.68 -14.69
CA ARG A 524 14.04 14.74 -14.61
C ARG A 524 13.72 15.75 -13.50
N GLN A 525 12.47 16.17 -13.38
CA GLN A 525 12.01 17.14 -12.38
C GLN A 525 12.08 16.57 -10.95
N ASN A 526 11.67 15.31 -10.77
CA ASN A 526 11.73 14.61 -9.49
C ASN A 526 13.18 14.31 -9.03
N SER A 527 14.14 14.43 -9.95
CA SER A 527 15.57 14.17 -9.72
C SER A 527 16.37 15.47 -9.53
N ALA A 528 15.83 16.44 -8.79
CA ALA A 528 16.50 17.70 -8.49
C ALA A 528 17.66 17.53 -7.46
N GLY A 529 18.82 18.15 -7.71
CA GLY A 529 20.00 18.15 -6.82
C GLY A 529 21.31 17.69 -7.49
N GLU A 530 22.47 18.18 -7.04
CA GLU A 530 23.78 17.89 -7.68
C GLU A 530 24.08 16.38 -7.78
N LYS A 531 23.72 15.60 -6.75
CA LYS A 531 23.95 14.15 -6.70
C LYS A 531 23.15 13.32 -7.72
N ARG A 532 22.16 13.92 -8.39
CA ARG A 532 21.26 13.23 -9.34
C ARG A 532 21.51 13.60 -10.80
N HIS A 533 22.73 14.03 -11.10
CA HIS A 533 23.11 14.45 -12.45
C HIS A 533 22.90 13.34 -13.50
N GLY A 534 23.25 12.10 -13.18
CA GLY A 534 23.12 10.94 -14.07
C GLY A 534 21.69 10.73 -14.56
N VAL A 535 20.72 10.67 -13.64
CA VAL A 535 19.29 10.50 -13.98
C VAL A 535 18.76 11.63 -14.86
N ARG A 536 19.20 12.87 -14.63
CA ARG A 536 18.79 14.01 -15.48
C ARG A 536 19.38 13.91 -16.88
N GLN A 537 20.64 13.51 -17.00
CA GLN A 537 21.29 13.32 -18.29
C GLN A 537 20.63 12.18 -19.08
N PHE A 538 20.39 11.05 -18.43
CA PHE A 538 19.62 9.94 -18.99
C PHE A 538 18.23 10.38 -19.47
N SER A 539 17.46 11.06 -18.61
CA SER A 539 16.11 11.52 -18.95
C SER A 539 16.11 12.48 -20.15
N ARG A 540 17.10 13.39 -20.21
CA ARG A 540 17.29 14.31 -21.33
C ARG A 540 17.60 13.56 -22.63
N TRP A 541 18.52 12.59 -22.57
CA TRP A 541 18.93 11.79 -23.72
C TRP A 541 17.79 10.91 -24.23
N MET A 542 17.06 10.25 -23.33
CA MET A 542 15.91 9.42 -23.70
C MET A 542 14.76 10.23 -24.29
N LYS A 543 14.47 11.43 -23.75
CA LYS A 543 13.50 12.36 -24.34
C LYS A 543 13.92 12.81 -25.74
N LEU A 544 15.21 13.09 -25.95
CA LEU A 544 15.74 13.42 -27.27
C LEU A 544 15.60 12.24 -28.25
N ALA A 545 15.90 11.02 -27.81
CA ALA A 545 15.72 9.81 -28.61
C ALA A 545 14.26 9.60 -29.03
N VAL A 546 13.29 9.79 -28.12
CA VAL A 546 11.85 9.76 -28.44
C VAL A 546 11.51 10.76 -29.54
N HIS A 547 12.03 11.99 -29.43
CA HIS A 547 11.75 13.06 -30.38
C HIS A 547 12.35 12.78 -31.76
N LEU A 548 13.58 12.25 -31.82
CA LEU A 548 14.25 11.85 -33.07
C LEU A 548 13.50 10.71 -33.77
N GLU A 549 13.13 9.65 -33.02
CA GLU A 549 12.37 8.53 -33.57
C GLU A 549 11.01 8.99 -34.12
N LEU A 550 10.32 9.92 -33.44
CA LEU A 550 9.07 10.47 -33.96
C LEU A 550 9.31 11.32 -35.22
N ALA A 551 10.34 12.17 -35.22
CA ALA A 551 10.65 13.07 -36.32
C ALA A 551 10.96 12.33 -37.64
N ASP A 552 11.57 11.15 -37.59
CA ASP A 552 11.84 10.30 -38.77
C ASP A 552 10.57 9.96 -39.59
N ASP A 553 9.41 9.82 -38.94
CA ASP A 553 8.17 9.38 -39.59
C ASP A 553 7.20 10.52 -39.92
N LEU A 554 7.52 11.77 -39.53
CA LEU A 554 6.63 12.91 -39.74
C LEU A 554 6.63 13.37 -41.20
N LYS A 555 5.48 13.20 -41.86
CA LYS A 555 5.22 13.73 -43.21
C LYS A 555 4.10 14.75 -43.15
N PRO A 556 4.39 16.06 -43.28
CA PRO A 556 3.38 17.12 -43.14
C PRO A 556 2.13 16.92 -44.00
N SER A 557 2.30 16.43 -45.24
CA SER A 557 1.19 16.21 -46.17
C SER A 557 0.20 15.12 -45.73
N GLY A 558 0.57 14.23 -44.81
CA GLY A 558 -0.30 13.14 -44.32
C GLY A 558 -1.07 13.46 -43.04
N LEU A 559 -0.85 14.63 -42.44
CA LEU A 559 -1.40 14.99 -41.12
C LEU A 559 -2.69 15.81 -41.24
N GLY A 560 -3.65 15.55 -40.36
CA GLY A 560 -4.82 16.40 -40.14
C GLY A 560 -4.59 17.48 -39.07
N ILE A 561 -5.61 18.33 -38.85
CA ILE A 561 -5.54 19.41 -37.84
C ILE A 561 -5.33 18.83 -36.44
N GLU A 562 -6.08 17.77 -36.09
CA GLU A 562 -5.97 17.10 -34.78
C GLU A 562 -4.58 16.48 -34.55
N ASP A 563 -3.99 15.87 -35.60
CA ASP A 563 -2.65 15.27 -35.50
C ASP A 563 -1.60 16.35 -35.21
N ILE A 564 -1.67 17.51 -35.88
CA ILE A 564 -0.76 18.64 -35.66
C ILE A 564 -0.94 19.24 -34.26
N GLN A 565 -2.18 19.41 -33.81
CA GLN A 565 -2.45 19.86 -32.44
C GLN A 565 -1.89 18.87 -31.39
N GLY A 566 -1.93 17.58 -31.67
CA GLY A 566 -1.33 16.53 -30.84
C GLY A 566 0.21 16.59 -30.74
N LEU A 567 0.88 17.24 -31.70
CA LEU A 567 2.34 17.37 -31.76
C LEU A 567 2.90 18.53 -30.94
N GLY A 568 2.07 19.32 -30.25
CA GLY A 568 2.50 20.51 -29.50
C GLY A 568 3.69 20.26 -28.56
N PHE A 569 3.75 19.08 -27.90
CA PHE A 569 4.85 18.70 -27.00
C PHE A 569 6.23 18.57 -27.68
N LEU A 570 6.25 18.34 -29.00
CA LEU A 570 7.47 18.21 -29.80
C LEU A 570 7.93 19.56 -30.37
N ILE A 571 6.97 20.40 -30.75
CA ILE A 571 7.21 21.58 -31.60
C ILE A 571 7.02 22.93 -30.89
N ASP A 572 6.46 23.00 -29.68
CA ASP A 572 6.25 24.28 -28.97
C ASP A 572 6.68 24.22 -27.49
N PRO A 573 7.95 24.58 -27.17
CA PRO A 573 9.03 24.93 -28.09
C PRO A 573 9.78 23.69 -28.61
N ILE A 574 10.31 23.77 -29.84
CA ILE A 574 11.24 22.75 -30.37
C ILE A 574 12.44 22.62 -29.42
N ASN A 575 12.70 21.39 -28.94
CA ASN A 575 13.82 21.09 -28.06
C ASN A 575 15.15 21.58 -28.70
N PRO A 576 15.94 22.45 -28.03
CA PRO A 576 17.21 22.93 -28.55
C PRO A 576 18.19 21.82 -28.94
N ASP A 577 18.19 20.71 -28.20
CA ASP A 577 19.09 19.58 -28.47
C ASP A 577 18.76 18.86 -29.77
N LEU A 578 17.49 18.91 -30.17
CA LEU A 578 17.01 18.33 -31.42
C LEU A 578 17.61 19.05 -32.63
N LYS A 579 17.87 20.36 -32.53
CA LYS A 579 18.50 21.16 -33.61
C LYS A 579 19.97 20.80 -33.87
N GLY A 580 20.63 20.13 -32.93
CA GLY A 580 22.02 19.68 -33.11
C GLY A 580 22.14 18.30 -33.74
N GLN A 581 21.08 17.50 -33.67
CA GLN A 581 21.12 16.07 -34.01
C GLN A 581 20.14 15.67 -35.13
N ALA A 582 19.10 16.46 -35.39
CA ALA A 582 18.19 16.24 -36.50
C ALA A 582 18.87 16.54 -37.85
N SER A 583 18.49 15.80 -38.89
CA SER A 583 18.88 16.14 -40.26
C SER A 583 18.24 17.46 -40.71
N ARG A 584 18.84 18.13 -41.71
CA ARG A 584 18.30 19.38 -42.27
C ARG A 584 16.85 19.26 -42.74
N ASP A 585 16.47 18.09 -43.26
CA ASP A 585 15.09 17.85 -43.70
C ASP A 585 14.12 17.74 -42.53
N GLN A 586 14.49 17.01 -41.47
CA GLN A 586 13.71 16.93 -40.23
C GLN A 586 13.53 18.29 -39.56
N GLU A 587 14.59 19.11 -39.52
CA GLU A 587 14.49 20.48 -39.00
C GLU A 587 13.49 21.32 -39.80
N GLY A 588 13.52 21.22 -41.14
CA GLY A 588 12.55 21.88 -42.01
C GLY A 588 11.13 21.42 -41.72
N VAL A 589 10.91 20.11 -41.63
CA VAL A 589 9.60 19.52 -41.27
C VAL A 589 9.10 20.03 -39.92
N LEU A 590 9.95 20.05 -38.88
CA LEU A 590 9.58 20.53 -37.54
C LEU A 590 9.25 22.02 -37.53
N ARG A 591 9.98 22.85 -38.28
CA ARG A 591 9.68 24.29 -38.43
C ARG A 591 8.34 24.52 -39.13
N VAL A 592 8.07 23.77 -40.20
CA VAL A 592 6.78 23.79 -40.93
C VAL A 592 5.63 23.40 -40.01
N LEU A 593 5.79 22.30 -39.26
CA LEU A 593 4.76 21.83 -38.31
C LEU A 593 4.56 22.78 -37.14
N GLN A 594 5.63 23.37 -36.59
CA GLN A 594 5.55 24.39 -35.55
C GLN A 594 4.75 25.60 -36.03
N ALA A 595 5.03 26.09 -37.25
CA ALA A 595 4.30 27.20 -37.83
C ALA A 595 2.82 26.88 -38.01
N ALA A 596 2.50 25.71 -38.56
CA ALA A 596 1.12 25.26 -38.70
C ALA A 596 0.41 25.12 -37.34
N TYR A 597 1.07 24.52 -36.35
CA TYR A 597 0.53 24.38 -34.99
C TYR A 597 0.19 25.74 -34.36
N LYS A 598 1.10 26.71 -34.43
CA LYS A 598 0.86 28.05 -33.88
C LYS A 598 -0.29 28.75 -34.59
N VAL A 599 -0.36 28.68 -35.91
CA VAL A 599 -1.47 29.26 -36.68
C VAL A 599 -2.82 28.63 -36.30
N LEU A 600 -2.85 27.31 -36.05
CA LEU A 600 -4.08 26.58 -35.73
C LEU A 600 -4.53 26.70 -34.27
N THR A 601 -3.63 27.05 -33.34
CA THR A 601 -3.90 27.03 -31.88
C THR A 601 -3.96 28.41 -31.24
N LEU A 602 -3.38 29.45 -31.85
CA LEU A 602 -3.44 30.81 -31.31
C LEU A 602 -4.83 31.42 -31.51
N ASP A 603 -5.36 32.02 -30.44
CA ASP A 603 -6.63 32.77 -30.42
C ASP A 603 -6.47 34.12 -31.14
N GLY A 604 -7.57 34.70 -31.64
CA GLY A 604 -7.58 35.88 -32.52
C GLY A 604 -6.86 37.12 -31.99
N LYS A 605 -6.62 37.22 -30.68
CA LYS A 605 -5.83 38.31 -30.05
C LYS A 605 -4.31 38.12 -30.12
N LYS A 606 -3.83 36.91 -30.44
CA LYS A 606 -2.40 36.54 -30.56
C LYS A 606 -1.98 36.23 -31.99
N GLN A 607 -2.79 36.59 -32.98
CA GLN A 607 -2.54 36.31 -34.40
C GLN A 607 -1.23 36.93 -34.91
N SER A 608 -0.77 38.04 -34.31
CA SER A 608 0.54 38.65 -34.61
C SER A 608 1.71 37.72 -34.31
N GLU A 609 1.61 36.85 -33.29
CA GLU A 609 2.64 35.86 -32.98
C GLU A 609 2.71 34.76 -34.06
N ALA A 610 1.57 34.41 -34.67
CA ALA A 610 1.51 33.46 -35.77
C ALA A 610 2.16 34.04 -37.04
N GLU A 611 1.93 35.32 -37.31
CA GLU A 611 2.55 36.07 -38.41
C GLU A 611 4.06 36.18 -38.22
N ASP A 612 4.53 36.47 -37.01
CA ASP A 612 5.96 36.51 -36.67
C ASP A 612 6.65 35.17 -36.93
N VAL A 613 5.97 34.05 -36.64
CA VAL A 613 6.51 32.70 -36.88
C VAL A 613 6.63 32.43 -38.38
N MET A 614 5.60 32.76 -39.16
CA MET A 614 5.63 32.64 -40.63
C MET A 614 6.70 33.54 -41.26
N ALA A 615 6.93 34.74 -40.72
CA ALA A 615 7.94 35.68 -41.22
C ALA A 615 9.40 35.23 -40.96
N ARG A 616 9.62 34.30 -40.02
CA ARG A 616 10.94 33.74 -39.69
C ARG A 616 11.31 32.50 -40.50
N LEU A 617 10.37 31.93 -41.26
CA LEU A 617 10.63 30.78 -42.13
C LEU A 617 11.44 31.22 -43.35
N ASP A 618 12.31 30.34 -43.84
CA ASP A 618 12.93 30.52 -45.15
C ASP A 618 11.89 30.32 -46.28
N PRO A 619 12.16 30.76 -47.52
CA PRO A 619 11.17 30.72 -48.59
C PRO A 619 10.60 29.33 -48.89
N VAL A 620 11.40 28.26 -48.70
CA VAL A 620 10.98 26.89 -48.99
C VAL A 620 10.05 26.37 -47.88
N ASP A 621 10.44 26.58 -46.62
CA ASP A 621 9.61 26.18 -45.48
C ASP A 621 8.34 27.02 -45.36
N LEU A 622 8.40 28.31 -45.75
CA LEU A 622 7.22 29.16 -45.82
C LEU A 622 6.19 28.60 -46.81
N ASP A 623 6.62 28.26 -48.03
CA ASP A 623 5.72 27.69 -49.06
C ASP A 623 5.13 26.36 -48.59
N ARG A 624 5.96 25.48 -47.98
CA ARG A 624 5.50 24.21 -47.38
C ARG A 624 4.47 24.42 -46.28
N ALA A 625 4.68 25.38 -45.38
CA ALA A 625 3.74 25.70 -44.30
C ALA A 625 2.43 26.28 -44.82
N GLN A 626 2.48 27.12 -45.85
CA GLN A 626 1.30 27.68 -46.50
C GLN A 626 0.47 26.63 -47.21
N LEU A 627 1.10 25.76 -48.00
CA LEU A 627 0.44 24.65 -48.67
C LEU A 627 -0.21 23.67 -47.67
N LEU A 628 0.49 23.39 -46.57
CA LEU A 628 -0.05 22.56 -45.49
C LEU A 628 -1.30 23.21 -44.87
N LEU A 629 -1.21 24.48 -44.46
CA LEU A 629 -2.31 25.21 -43.84
C LEU A 629 -3.53 25.33 -44.77
N GLN A 630 -3.30 25.62 -46.06
CA GLN A 630 -4.35 25.65 -47.07
C GLN A 630 -5.02 24.28 -47.21
N LYS A 631 -4.24 23.19 -47.29
CA LYS A 631 -4.79 21.83 -47.36
C LYS A 631 -5.64 21.51 -46.12
N LEU A 632 -5.15 21.82 -44.93
CA LEU A 632 -5.83 21.52 -43.66
C LEU A 632 -7.16 22.28 -43.54
N MET A 633 -7.20 23.53 -43.98
CA MET A 633 -8.37 24.40 -43.85
C MET A 633 -9.31 24.36 -45.06
N GLN A 634 -8.98 23.61 -46.13
CA GLN A 634 -9.75 23.58 -47.37
C GLN A 634 -11.23 23.25 -47.17
N ASN A 635 -11.54 22.39 -46.20
CA ASN A 635 -12.91 21.97 -45.88
C ASN A 635 -13.48 22.65 -44.62
N GLU A 636 -12.75 23.59 -44.01
CA GLU A 636 -13.11 24.25 -42.74
C GLU A 636 -13.11 25.79 -42.86
N VAL A 637 -13.42 26.33 -44.04
CA VAL A 637 -13.49 27.78 -44.28
C VAL A 637 -14.77 28.36 -43.67
N THR A 638 -14.69 28.69 -42.38
CA THR A 638 -15.79 29.22 -41.56
C THR A 638 -15.40 30.54 -40.87
N PRO A 639 -16.38 31.36 -40.43
CA PRO A 639 -16.09 32.62 -39.73
C PRO A 639 -15.14 32.48 -38.53
N ALA A 640 -15.19 31.35 -37.82
CA ALA A 640 -14.31 31.07 -36.68
C ALA A 640 -12.84 30.88 -37.08
N ARG A 641 -12.54 30.50 -38.33
CA ARG A 641 -11.18 30.20 -38.82
C ARG A 641 -10.64 31.21 -39.82
N PHE A 642 -11.42 32.22 -40.22
CA PHE A 642 -10.96 33.21 -41.20
C PHE A 642 -9.64 33.87 -40.79
N GLY A 643 -9.48 34.18 -39.50
CA GLY A 643 -8.25 34.79 -39.02
C GLY A 643 -7.00 33.92 -39.23
N GLN A 644 -7.13 32.61 -39.01
CA GLN A 644 -6.08 31.61 -39.19
C GLN A 644 -5.79 31.38 -40.68
N LEU A 645 -6.84 31.36 -41.50
CA LEU A 645 -6.76 31.18 -42.94
C LEU A 645 -5.94 32.29 -43.61
N VAL A 646 -6.12 33.54 -43.20
CA VAL A 646 -5.38 34.68 -43.75
C VAL A 646 -3.86 34.51 -43.60
N THR A 647 -3.40 33.94 -42.47
CA THR A 647 -1.98 33.68 -42.22
C THR A 647 -1.38 32.67 -43.19
N ALA A 648 -2.18 31.76 -43.78
CA ALA A 648 -1.73 30.82 -44.81
C ALA A 648 -1.41 31.48 -46.17
N PHE A 649 -1.67 32.78 -46.32
CA PHE A 649 -1.38 33.58 -47.52
C PHE A 649 -0.40 34.73 -47.23
N HIS A 650 0.32 34.66 -46.12
CA HIS A 650 1.35 35.63 -45.73
C HIS A 650 2.43 35.81 -46.82
N LYS A 651 2.86 37.04 -47.06
CA LYS A 651 4.01 37.37 -47.91
C LYS A 651 5.07 38.08 -47.08
N PRO A 652 6.30 37.55 -47.01
CA PRO A 652 7.38 38.23 -46.31
C PRO A 652 7.66 39.56 -47.02
N GLY A 653 7.62 40.65 -46.26
CA GLY A 653 7.75 42.00 -46.81
C GLY A 653 9.11 42.19 -47.51
N THR A 654 9.09 42.74 -48.72
CA THR A 654 10.28 42.96 -49.58
C THR A 654 11.05 44.25 -49.27
N GLY A 655 10.84 44.89 -48.11
CA GLY A 655 11.45 46.18 -47.75
C GLY A 655 12.17 46.18 -46.39
N ARG A 656 13.19 47.04 -46.24
CA ARG A 656 13.86 47.35 -44.95
C ARG A 656 13.26 48.63 -44.36
N GLY A 657 12.71 48.57 -43.14
CA GLY A 657 12.28 49.74 -42.37
C GLY A 657 11.11 49.49 -41.41
N PRO A 658 10.80 50.45 -40.50
CA PRO A 658 9.73 50.35 -39.51
C PRO A 658 8.30 50.41 -40.09
N ASP A 659 8.14 50.75 -41.38
CA ASP A 659 6.86 50.69 -42.12
C ASP A 659 6.58 49.29 -42.70
N ARG A 660 6.87 48.24 -41.93
CA ARG A 660 6.70 46.84 -42.34
C ARG A 660 5.20 46.49 -42.32
N GLN A 661 4.47 46.73 -43.40
CA GLN A 661 3.15 46.13 -43.54
C GLN A 661 3.33 44.66 -43.97
N PRO A 662 2.86 43.67 -43.17
CA PRO A 662 2.82 42.29 -43.64
C PRO A 662 1.97 42.24 -44.92
N GLY A 663 2.57 41.77 -46.00
CA GLY A 663 1.86 41.58 -47.25
C GLY A 663 1.03 40.31 -47.16
N TYR A 664 -0.15 40.30 -47.75
CA TYR A 664 -0.91 39.08 -47.98
C TYR A 664 -1.14 38.90 -49.48
N ASP A 665 -1.15 37.67 -49.96
CA ASP A 665 -1.64 37.38 -51.30
C ASP A 665 -3.17 37.43 -51.34
N TYR A 666 -3.71 38.66 -51.34
CA TYR A 666 -5.14 38.91 -51.32
C TYR A 666 -5.89 38.23 -52.48
N GLU A 667 -5.25 38.12 -53.66
CA GLU A 667 -5.87 37.51 -54.84
C GLU A 667 -5.96 35.99 -54.69
N ARG A 668 -4.87 35.32 -54.27
CA ARG A 668 -4.90 33.88 -53.98
C ARG A 668 -5.84 33.55 -52.81
N LEU A 669 -5.83 34.35 -51.75
CA LEU A 669 -6.72 34.18 -50.59
C LEU A 669 -8.19 34.23 -50.98
N LEU A 670 -8.61 35.26 -51.72
CA LEU A 670 -10.02 35.41 -52.13
C LEU A 670 -10.47 34.31 -53.09
N ASN A 671 -9.59 33.88 -54.01
CA ASN A 671 -9.87 32.76 -54.89
C ASN A 671 -10.00 31.44 -54.10
N PHE A 672 -9.18 31.23 -53.08
CA PHE A 672 -9.25 30.05 -52.21
C PHE A 672 -10.54 30.03 -51.37
N VAL A 673 -10.91 31.16 -50.76
CA VAL A 673 -12.16 31.27 -49.99
C VAL A 673 -13.37 31.01 -50.89
N ALA A 674 -13.36 31.56 -52.10
CA ALA A 674 -14.43 31.36 -53.06
C ALA A 674 -14.53 29.92 -53.57
N SER A 675 -13.40 29.24 -53.81
CA SER A 675 -13.39 27.85 -54.27
C SER A 675 -13.79 26.87 -53.16
N ALA A 676 -13.38 27.12 -51.92
CA ALA A 676 -13.76 26.30 -50.77
C ALA A 676 -15.25 26.45 -50.39
N GLY A 677 -15.86 27.60 -50.68
CA GLY A 677 -17.26 27.93 -50.39
C GLY A 677 -18.19 27.88 -51.61
N GLN A 678 -17.89 27.08 -52.64
CA GLN A 678 -18.75 27.02 -53.82
C GLN A 678 -20.19 26.62 -53.46
N GLY A 679 -21.15 27.46 -53.82
CA GLY A 679 -22.57 27.23 -53.54
C GLY A 679 -23.04 27.63 -52.14
N THR A 680 -22.19 28.24 -51.31
CA THR A 680 -22.53 28.79 -49.99
C THR A 680 -22.30 30.29 -49.92
N ASP A 681 -22.74 30.92 -48.82
CA ASP A 681 -22.52 32.34 -48.55
C ASP A 681 -21.11 32.63 -47.98
N THR A 682 -20.22 31.63 -47.91
CA THR A 682 -18.89 31.71 -47.26
C THR A 682 -18.02 32.85 -47.81
N PHE A 683 -18.03 33.09 -49.13
CA PHE A 683 -17.28 34.20 -49.73
C PHE A 683 -17.81 35.57 -49.27
N THR A 684 -19.14 35.73 -49.20
CA THR A 684 -19.76 36.97 -48.72
C THR A 684 -19.60 37.14 -47.22
N ASP A 685 -19.57 36.04 -46.46
CA ASP A 685 -19.30 36.03 -45.02
C ASP A 685 -17.85 36.48 -44.74
N PHE A 686 -16.90 35.99 -45.52
CA PHE A 686 -15.50 36.43 -45.46
C PHE A 686 -15.35 37.90 -45.82
N ALA A 687 -16.02 38.36 -46.88
CA ALA A 687 -15.99 39.77 -47.29
C ALA A 687 -16.56 40.69 -46.20
N ALA A 688 -17.66 40.29 -45.54
CA ALA A 688 -18.23 41.04 -44.42
C ALA A 688 -17.28 41.05 -43.20
N TRP A 689 -16.74 39.88 -42.83
CA TRP A 689 -15.78 39.76 -41.72
C TRP A 689 -14.50 40.58 -41.95
N SER A 690 -13.96 40.56 -43.17
CA SER A 690 -12.74 41.30 -43.53
C SER A 690 -12.86 42.82 -43.35
N ALA A 691 -14.08 43.38 -43.35
CA ALA A 691 -14.31 44.80 -43.13
C ALA A 691 -13.98 45.24 -41.70
N GLU A 692 -14.02 44.31 -40.76
CA GLU A 692 -13.77 44.54 -39.33
C GLU A 692 -12.32 44.17 -38.92
N ASP A 693 -11.54 43.55 -39.81
CA ASP A 693 -10.19 43.07 -39.53
C ASP A 693 -9.11 44.04 -40.04
N ILE A 694 -8.18 44.40 -39.16
CA ILE A 694 -7.13 45.41 -39.42
C ILE A 694 -6.19 45.01 -40.57
N ARG A 695 -6.04 43.72 -40.87
CA ARG A 695 -5.15 43.23 -41.94
C ARG A 695 -5.60 43.63 -43.34
N PHE A 696 -6.87 44.02 -43.50
CA PHE A 696 -7.43 44.48 -44.76
C PHE A 696 -7.58 46.00 -44.82
N GLN A 697 -7.08 46.70 -43.81
CA GLN A 697 -7.14 48.16 -43.69
C GLN A 697 -5.76 48.77 -43.92
N ASP A 698 -5.72 50.01 -44.38
CA ASP A 698 -4.52 50.83 -44.45
C ASP A 698 -4.26 51.52 -43.09
N GLY A 699 -3.15 52.26 -42.98
CA GLY A 699 -2.78 52.97 -41.74
C GLY A 699 -3.77 54.06 -41.29
N LYS A 700 -4.83 54.33 -42.05
CA LYS A 700 -5.92 55.27 -41.74
C LYS A 700 -7.25 54.56 -41.45
N GLY A 701 -7.26 53.23 -41.39
CA GLY A 701 -8.46 52.42 -41.17
C GLY A 701 -9.36 52.28 -42.41
N ALA A 702 -8.93 52.75 -43.59
CA ALA A 702 -9.65 52.57 -44.84
C ALA A 702 -9.24 51.25 -45.53
N ILE A 703 -10.04 50.73 -46.46
CA ILE A 703 -9.74 49.48 -47.17
C ILE A 703 -8.39 49.55 -47.89
N HIS A 704 -7.54 48.55 -47.65
CA HIS A 704 -6.20 48.47 -48.23
C HIS A 704 -6.27 48.45 -49.78
N PRO A 705 -5.50 49.28 -50.51
CA PRO A 705 -5.66 49.46 -51.97
C PRO A 705 -5.55 48.18 -52.79
N TYR A 706 -4.58 47.31 -52.45
CA TYR A 706 -4.39 46.03 -53.14
C TYR A 706 -5.52 45.04 -52.82
N TYR A 707 -6.05 45.08 -51.60
CA TYR A 707 -7.19 44.26 -51.21
C TYR A 707 -8.47 44.73 -51.89
N LYS A 708 -8.71 46.05 -51.95
CA LYS A 708 -9.84 46.67 -52.67
C LYS A 708 -9.91 46.22 -54.12
N ALA A 709 -8.77 46.21 -54.82
CA ALA A 709 -8.69 45.77 -56.21
C ALA A 709 -8.96 44.26 -56.37
N ALA A 710 -8.43 43.43 -55.46
CA ALA A 710 -8.65 41.99 -55.48
C ALA A 710 -10.11 41.62 -55.12
N LEU A 711 -10.68 42.26 -54.08
CA LEU A 711 -12.06 42.05 -53.63
C LEU A 711 -13.07 42.46 -54.71
N SER A 712 -12.87 43.62 -55.34
CA SER A 712 -13.71 44.04 -56.49
C SER A 712 -13.72 42.97 -57.60
N ARG A 713 -12.54 42.46 -57.99
CA ARG A 713 -12.44 41.43 -59.03
C ARG A 713 -13.08 40.11 -58.59
N ALA A 714 -12.88 39.71 -57.33
CA ALA A 714 -13.44 38.48 -56.79
C ALA A 714 -14.98 38.50 -56.75
N PHE A 715 -15.61 39.65 -56.46
CA PHE A 715 -17.08 39.78 -56.57
C PHE A 715 -17.59 39.63 -58.00
N ASP A 716 -16.85 40.13 -59.00
CA ASP A 716 -17.25 40.00 -60.40
C ASP A 716 -17.15 38.54 -60.89
N VAL A 717 -16.18 37.77 -60.39
CA VAL A 717 -15.93 36.38 -60.80
C VAL A 717 -16.76 35.37 -60.00
N HIS A 718 -16.72 35.45 -58.67
CA HIS A 718 -17.22 34.41 -57.77
C HIS A 718 -18.59 34.73 -57.18
N ALA A 719 -19.01 35.99 -57.18
CA ALA A 719 -20.26 36.43 -56.58
C ALA A 719 -21.02 37.48 -57.44
N PRO A 720 -21.23 37.24 -58.76
CA PRO A 720 -21.76 38.23 -59.69
C PRO A 720 -23.22 38.65 -59.43
N GLN A 721 -23.92 37.94 -58.56
CA GLN A 721 -25.32 38.18 -58.19
C GLN A 721 -25.54 38.36 -56.69
N ALA A 722 -24.49 38.47 -55.87
CA ALA A 722 -24.61 38.54 -54.40
C ALA A 722 -25.57 39.65 -53.94
N PHE A 723 -25.54 40.81 -54.59
CA PHE A 723 -26.39 41.95 -54.22
C PHE A 723 -27.84 41.85 -54.72
N ARG A 724 -28.23 40.77 -55.41
CA ARG A 724 -29.65 40.48 -55.72
C ARG A 724 -30.37 39.82 -54.53
N ASN A 725 -29.64 39.15 -53.65
CA ASN A 725 -30.18 38.62 -52.41
C ASN A 725 -30.30 39.76 -51.37
N LYS A 726 -31.53 40.05 -50.92
CA LYS A 726 -31.81 41.15 -49.99
C LYS A 726 -31.12 40.97 -48.63
N ALA A 727 -30.93 39.73 -48.17
CA ALA A 727 -30.23 39.44 -46.92
C ALA A 727 -28.72 39.69 -47.02
N LEU A 728 -28.08 39.19 -48.09
CA LEU A 728 -26.65 39.40 -48.33
C LEU A 728 -26.31 40.86 -48.65
N SER A 729 -27.14 41.53 -49.46
CA SER A 729 -26.98 42.95 -49.74
C SER A 729 -27.07 43.79 -48.46
N ARG A 730 -27.93 43.41 -47.51
CA ARG A 730 -28.02 44.11 -46.22
C ARG A 730 -26.76 43.88 -45.39
N LYS A 731 -26.33 42.63 -45.26
CA LYS A 731 -25.12 42.22 -44.52
C LYS A 731 -23.84 42.94 -45.01
N LEU A 732 -23.64 43.03 -46.33
CA LEU A 732 -22.46 43.69 -46.90
C LEU A 732 -22.54 45.22 -46.84
N LEU A 733 -23.72 45.83 -46.87
CA LEU A 733 -23.85 47.30 -46.85
C LEU A 733 -23.88 47.89 -45.44
N GLU A 734 -24.30 47.11 -44.44
CA GLU A 734 -24.32 47.52 -43.02
C GLU A 734 -22.98 47.28 -42.31
N THR A 735 -21.88 47.02 -43.05
CA THR A 735 -20.54 46.87 -42.46
C THR A 735 -20.08 48.16 -41.78
N GLY A 736 -19.47 48.06 -40.59
CA GLY A 736 -19.05 49.21 -39.78
C GLY A 736 -17.94 50.09 -40.40
N ASN A 737 -17.29 49.66 -41.49
CA ASN A 737 -16.24 50.42 -42.17
C ASN A 737 -16.77 51.17 -43.42
N PRO A 738 -16.76 52.52 -43.44
CA PRO A 738 -17.31 53.33 -44.54
C PRO A 738 -16.65 53.07 -45.90
N SER A 739 -15.36 52.74 -45.91
CA SER A 739 -14.60 52.52 -47.14
C SER A 739 -14.95 51.18 -47.81
N PHE A 740 -15.30 50.17 -47.01
CA PHE A 740 -15.84 48.89 -47.46
C PHE A 740 -17.26 49.05 -47.97
N ALA A 741 -18.13 49.74 -47.22
CA ALA A 741 -19.50 50.03 -47.64
C ALA A 741 -19.55 50.77 -49.00
N ALA A 742 -18.64 51.72 -49.23
CA ALA A 742 -18.51 52.42 -50.51
C ALA A 742 -18.07 51.49 -51.67
N LEU A 743 -17.17 50.54 -51.41
CA LEU A 743 -16.80 49.52 -52.39
C LEU A 743 -17.99 48.62 -52.70
N PHE A 744 -18.69 48.12 -51.68
CA PHE A 744 -19.87 47.26 -51.84
C PHE A 744 -21.01 47.96 -52.58
N GLU A 745 -21.24 49.26 -52.34
CA GLU A 745 -22.17 50.07 -53.14
C GLU A 745 -21.74 50.17 -54.61
N THR A 746 -20.44 50.34 -54.86
CA THR A 746 -19.90 50.39 -56.23
C THR A 746 -20.10 49.05 -56.95
N VAL A 747 -19.86 47.94 -56.26
CA VAL A 747 -20.10 46.58 -56.79
C VAL A 747 -21.60 46.34 -57.00
N ARG A 748 -22.47 46.74 -56.05
CA ARG A 748 -23.93 46.66 -56.17
C ARG A 748 -24.44 47.41 -57.39
N LEU A 749 -23.98 48.64 -57.61
CA LEU A 749 -24.37 49.44 -58.77
C LEU A 749 -23.93 48.79 -60.09
N ARG A 750 -22.74 48.16 -60.11
CA ARG A 750 -22.23 47.41 -61.27
C ARG A 750 -23.08 46.17 -61.57
N GLN A 751 -23.45 45.40 -60.54
CA GLN A 751 -24.27 44.18 -60.65
C GLN A 751 -25.77 44.47 -60.86
N SER A 752 -26.23 45.69 -60.58
CA SER A 752 -27.62 46.11 -60.77
C SER A 752 -28.00 46.20 -62.26
N GLY A 753 -29.27 45.90 -62.55
CA GLY A 753 -29.84 45.94 -63.91
C GLY A 753 -29.75 47.34 -64.53
N LYS A 754 -29.79 47.40 -65.87
CA LYS A 754 -29.58 48.65 -66.66
C LYS A 754 -30.42 49.85 -66.16
N TRP A 755 -31.64 49.60 -65.66
CA TRP A 755 -32.55 50.62 -65.14
C TRP A 755 -32.16 51.20 -63.77
N ALA A 756 -31.59 50.40 -62.86
CA ALA A 756 -31.16 50.86 -61.54
C ALA A 756 -29.95 51.80 -61.63
N ARG A 757 -29.04 51.55 -62.59
CA ARG A 757 -27.91 52.45 -62.91
C ARG A 757 -28.35 53.82 -63.42
N ILE A 758 -29.45 53.89 -64.17
CA ILE A 758 -30.01 55.14 -64.71
C ILE A 758 -30.71 55.93 -63.59
N TRP A 759 -31.43 55.24 -62.69
CA TRP A 759 -32.15 55.86 -61.58
C TRP A 759 -31.20 56.47 -60.52
N ALA A 760 -30.10 55.78 -60.20
CA ALA A 760 -29.09 56.29 -59.25
C ALA A 760 -28.37 57.55 -59.75
N LYS A 761 -28.19 57.71 -61.07
CA LYS A 761 -27.48 58.85 -61.68
C LYS A 761 -28.33 60.13 -61.76
N ASN A 762 -29.66 60.03 -61.70
CA ASN A 762 -30.61 61.14 -61.91
C ASN A 762 -31.48 61.49 -60.69
N LYS A 763 -31.17 60.99 -59.49
CA LYS A 763 -31.96 61.19 -58.25
C LYS A 763 -32.31 62.65 -57.91
N ARG A 764 -31.52 63.64 -58.36
CA ARG A 764 -31.78 65.08 -58.09
C ARG A 764 -32.84 65.73 -59.00
N LYS A 765 -33.33 65.07 -60.07
CA LYS A 765 -34.27 65.69 -61.04
C LYS A 765 -35.66 65.04 -61.13
N ILE A 766 -35.86 63.87 -60.51
CA ILE A 766 -37.11 63.06 -60.63
C ILE A 766 -38.01 63.16 -59.38
N VAL A 767 -37.58 63.88 -58.32
CA VAL A 767 -38.47 64.40 -57.26
C VAL A 767 -39.19 65.69 -57.75
N LEU A 768 -39.58 65.66 -59.03
CA LEU A 768 -40.50 66.55 -59.75
C LEU A 768 -41.66 66.90 -58.79
N ARG A 769 -42.21 68.11 -58.76
CA ARG A 769 -43.22 68.51 -59.77
C ARG A 769 -44.16 67.34 -60.15
N GLY A 770 -44.59 66.60 -59.12
CA GLY A 770 -45.44 65.41 -59.18
C GLY A 770 -46.47 65.43 -58.04
N SER A 771 -46.95 66.61 -57.68
CA SER A 771 -47.95 66.88 -56.63
C SER A 771 -49.39 66.86 -57.16
N ILE A 772 -49.73 65.94 -58.09
CA ILE A 772 -51.08 65.83 -58.66
C ILE A 772 -51.69 64.41 -58.55
N PHE A 773 -50.92 63.36 -58.23
CA PHE A 773 -51.49 62.03 -57.96
C PHE A 773 -51.87 61.78 -56.49
N LEU A 774 -51.62 62.77 -55.62
CA LEU A 774 -51.92 62.71 -54.18
C LEU A 774 -53.41 62.93 -53.87
N ILE A 775 -54.22 63.48 -54.78
CA ILE A 775 -55.62 63.85 -54.47
C ILE A 775 -56.63 62.79 -54.95
N LEU A 776 -56.26 61.91 -55.90
CA LEU A 776 -57.17 60.89 -56.44
C LEU A 776 -57.11 59.52 -55.73
N PHE A 777 -56.01 59.23 -55.02
CA PHE A 777 -55.90 57.98 -54.24
C PHE A 777 -56.45 58.13 -52.80
N ILE A 778 -56.63 59.37 -52.34
CA ILE A 778 -57.21 59.72 -51.03
C ILE A 778 -58.74 59.48 -50.99
N ALA A 779 -59.40 59.33 -52.15
CA ALA A 779 -60.85 59.14 -52.22
C ALA A 779 -61.34 57.67 -52.23
N ILE A 780 -60.46 56.66 -52.33
CA ILE A 780 -60.88 55.24 -52.48
C ILE A 780 -60.46 54.33 -51.30
N ILE A 781 -59.60 54.78 -50.38
CA ILE A 781 -59.32 54.03 -49.13
C ILE A 781 -59.96 54.75 -47.93
N ALA A 782 -61.22 55.16 -48.13
CA ALA A 782 -62.17 55.52 -47.09
C ALA A 782 -63.26 54.42 -46.93
N VAL A 783 -62.99 53.18 -47.39
CA VAL A 783 -63.95 52.06 -47.35
C VAL A 783 -63.60 50.97 -46.32
N LEU A 784 -62.44 51.00 -45.65
CA LEU A 784 -62.14 50.01 -44.60
C LEU A 784 -61.35 50.66 -43.46
N TRP A 785 -62.02 51.44 -42.61
CA TRP A 785 -61.49 51.85 -41.31
C TRP A 785 -62.59 51.83 -40.23
N LYS A 786 -62.54 50.81 -39.37
CA LYS A 786 -63.00 50.80 -37.97
C LYS A 786 -62.41 49.56 -37.27
N PRO A 787 -62.26 49.57 -35.94
CA PRO A 787 -61.06 50.05 -35.27
C PRO A 787 -60.37 48.91 -34.51
N VAL A 788 -59.04 48.91 -34.42
CA VAL A 788 -58.35 48.15 -33.38
C VAL A 788 -57.16 48.95 -32.87
N SER A 789 -57.45 49.82 -31.90
CA SER A 789 -56.56 49.98 -30.76
C SER A 789 -56.48 48.62 -30.06
N ASP A 790 -55.33 47.95 -30.18
CA ASP A 790 -54.70 47.08 -29.18
C ASP A 790 -53.63 46.19 -29.85
N TRP A 791 -52.39 46.69 -29.94
CA TRP A 791 -51.20 45.81 -29.88
C TRP A 791 -49.89 46.58 -29.60
N MET A 792 -49.92 47.40 -28.56
CA MET A 792 -48.74 47.52 -27.69
C MET A 792 -48.90 46.50 -26.56
N ALA A 793 -48.87 45.22 -26.90
CA ALA A 793 -48.56 44.23 -25.89
C ALA A 793 -47.04 44.31 -25.66
N PRO A 794 -46.57 44.60 -24.42
CA PRO A 794 -45.15 44.58 -24.12
C PRO A 794 -44.56 43.23 -24.55
N THR A 795 -43.36 43.23 -25.10
CA THR A 795 -42.63 41.97 -25.35
C THR A 795 -42.57 41.20 -24.03
N PRO A 796 -43.03 39.94 -23.98
CA PRO A 796 -43.10 39.20 -22.73
C PRO A 796 -41.69 39.06 -22.17
N VAL A 797 -41.47 39.49 -20.93
CA VAL A 797 -40.18 39.34 -20.25
C VAL A 797 -40.23 38.06 -19.43
N VAL A 798 -39.37 37.11 -19.77
CA VAL A 798 -39.27 35.82 -19.06
C VAL A 798 -38.42 36.01 -17.81
N ILE A 799 -38.96 35.60 -16.66
CA ILE A 799 -38.24 35.49 -15.40
C ILE A 799 -38.02 34.00 -15.15
N VAL A 800 -36.75 33.59 -15.08
CA VAL A 800 -36.37 32.22 -14.72
C VAL A 800 -36.05 32.21 -13.23
N GLY A 801 -36.68 31.29 -12.48
CA GLY A 801 -36.38 31.10 -11.06
C GLY A 801 -34.97 30.56 -10.83
N ASP A 802 -34.52 30.59 -9.58
CA ASP A 802 -33.18 30.09 -9.24
C ASP A 802 -33.01 28.63 -9.64
N LEU A 803 -31.89 28.37 -10.33
CA LEU A 803 -31.57 27.07 -10.89
C LEU A 803 -30.14 26.72 -10.50
N GLN A 804 -29.95 25.52 -9.96
CA GLN A 804 -28.63 25.06 -9.53
C GLN A 804 -27.72 24.85 -10.76
N GLU A 805 -26.50 25.40 -10.71
CA GLU A 805 -25.54 25.28 -11.82
C GLU A 805 -25.02 23.84 -12.00
N LYS A 806 -25.00 23.05 -10.92
CA LYS A 806 -24.59 21.63 -10.91
C LYS A 806 -25.60 20.79 -10.15
N THR A 807 -25.90 19.60 -10.67
CA THR A 807 -26.80 18.64 -10.01
C THR A 807 -26.30 17.20 -10.18
N GLY A 808 -26.66 16.33 -9.24
CA GLY A 808 -26.50 14.87 -9.35
C GLY A 808 -27.75 14.15 -9.86
N SER A 809 -28.87 14.86 -10.02
CA SER A 809 -30.15 14.32 -10.47
C SER A 809 -30.25 14.33 -12.00
N GLU A 810 -30.71 13.23 -12.59
CA GLU A 810 -30.93 13.11 -14.04
C GLU A 810 -32.15 13.91 -14.53
N THR A 811 -32.94 14.45 -13.60
CA THR A 811 -34.05 15.36 -13.87
C THR A 811 -33.89 16.64 -13.07
N VAL A 812 -34.14 17.79 -13.71
CA VAL A 812 -34.20 19.09 -13.04
C VAL A 812 -35.56 19.72 -13.28
N THR A 813 -36.19 20.18 -12.19
CA THR A 813 -37.41 20.97 -12.25
C THR A 813 -37.03 22.42 -12.51
N VAL A 814 -37.50 22.94 -13.63
CA VAL A 814 -37.23 24.30 -14.07
C VAL A 814 -38.48 25.13 -13.86
N LYS A 815 -38.36 26.23 -13.12
CA LYS A 815 -39.46 27.18 -12.90
C LYS A 815 -39.20 28.45 -13.69
N ALA A 816 -40.18 28.89 -14.46
CA ALA A 816 -40.10 30.15 -15.18
C ALA A 816 -41.51 30.75 -15.32
N SER A 817 -41.57 32.07 -15.21
CA SER A 817 -42.80 32.84 -15.26
C SER A 817 -42.63 34.06 -16.16
N LEU A 818 -43.75 34.68 -16.50
CA LEU A 818 -43.75 35.97 -17.18
C LEU A 818 -43.76 37.07 -16.12
N LYS A 819 -42.99 38.14 -16.34
CA LYS A 819 -42.98 39.32 -15.46
C LYS A 819 -44.37 39.92 -15.29
N GLU A 820 -45.21 39.85 -16.33
CA GLU A 820 -46.62 40.23 -16.32
C GLU A 820 -47.45 39.02 -16.85
N PRO A 821 -48.36 38.43 -16.05
CA PRO A 821 -49.09 37.22 -16.46
C PRO A 821 -50.13 37.52 -17.55
N ASP A 822 -49.95 36.93 -18.74
CA ASP A 822 -50.94 36.96 -19.83
C ASP A 822 -51.46 35.54 -20.12
N LYS A 823 -52.79 35.38 -20.10
CA LYS A 823 -53.48 34.09 -20.33
C LYS A 823 -53.26 33.52 -21.74
N ASN A 824 -52.77 34.32 -22.70
CA ASN A 824 -52.62 33.94 -24.10
C ASN A 824 -51.15 33.82 -24.58
N THR A 825 -50.17 33.88 -23.68
CA THR A 825 -48.74 33.76 -24.00
C THR A 825 -48.20 32.40 -23.55
N LYS A 826 -47.50 31.68 -24.44
CA LYS A 826 -46.89 30.38 -24.14
C LYS A 826 -45.40 30.52 -23.85
N LEU A 827 -44.93 29.91 -22.78
CA LEU A 827 -43.53 29.88 -22.38
C LEU A 827 -42.88 28.57 -22.80
N TYR A 828 -41.63 28.64 -23.26
CA TYR A 828 -40.88 27.50 -23.77
C TYR A 828 -39.49 27.42 -23.14
N VAL A 829 -38.97 26.21 -22.97
CA VAL A 829 -37.56 25.90 -22.69
C VAL A 829 -37.08 24.80 -23.63
N ASN A 830 -35.99 25.02 -24.37
CA ASN A 830 -35.48 24.10 -25.39
C ASN A 830 -36.60 23.55 -26.30
N ASP A 831 -37.47 24.46 -26.77
CA ASP A 831 -38.65 24.20 -27.61
C ASP A 831 -39.79 23.36 -26.99
N LYS A 832 -39.73 23.04 -25.69
CA LYS A 832 -40.83 22.41 -24.93
C LYS A 832 -41.66 23.46 -24.18
N VAL A 833 -42.99 23.33 -24.19
CA VAL A 833 -43.90 24.25 -23.49
C VAL A 833 -43.82 24.04 -21.98
N ILE A 834 -43.67 25.12 -21.21
CA ILE A 834 -43.75 25.12 -19.74
C ILE A 834 -45.21 25.33 -19.34
N GLU A 835 -45.87 24.27 -18.88
CA GLU A 835 -47.25 24.33 -18.38
C GLU A 835 -47.25 24.65 -16.87
N ASN A 836 -48.16 25.50 -16.42
CA ASN A 836 -48.30 25.88 -15.00
C ASN A 836 -47.04 26.43 -14.31
N GLY A 837 -46.11 27.03 -15.07
CA GLY A 837 -44.94 27.74 -14.55
C GLY A 837 -43.75 26.84 -14.15
N SER A 838 -43.83 25.53 -14.37
CA SER A 838 -42.70 24.61 -14.17
C SER A 838 -42.69 23.42 -15.13
N ILE A 839 -41.51 22.90 -15.44
CA ILE A 839 -41.35 21.66 -16.23
C ILE A 839 -40.17 20.84 -15.71
N ASP A 840 -40.30 19.52 -15.71
CA ASP A 840 -39.20 18.61 -15.45
C ASP A 840 -38.47 18.27 -16.76
N LEU A 841 -37.17 18.52 -16.78
CA LEU A 841 -36.31 18.22 -17.93
C LEU A 841 -35.34 17.11 -17.56
N LYS A 842 -35.26 16.09 -18.41
CA LYS A 842 -34.21 15.08 -18.34
C LYS A 842 -32.90 15.68 -18.87
N LEU A 843 -31.84 15.52 -18.09
CA LEU A 843 -30.50 16.01 -18.41
C LEU A 843 -29.66 14.91 -19.06
N ASN A 844 -28.80 15.30 -20.00
CA ASN A 844 -27.72 14.48 -20.51
C ASN A 844 -26.47 14.68 -19.64
N GLU A 845 -25.53 13.74 -19.65
CA GLU A 845 -24.29 13.90 -18.87
C GLU A 845 -23.48 15.12 -19.35
N GLY A 846 -22.91 15.87 -18.41
CA GLY A 846 -22.19 17.10 -18.71
C GLY A 846 -23.10 18.32 -18.82
N GLU A 847 -22.74 19.26 -19.70
CA GLU A 847 -23.40 20.57 -19.78
C GLU A 847 -24.72 20.50 -20.54
N ASN A 848 -25.81 20.98 -19.92
CA ASN A 848 -27.12 21.08 -20.54
C ASN A 848 -27.52 22.56 -20.66
N PRO A 849 -27.42 23.16 -21.87
CA PRO A 849 -27.91 24.51 -22.09
C PRO A 849 -29.44 24.52 -22.08
N LEU A 850 -30.03 25.48 -21.37
CA LEU A 850 -31.46 25.69 -21.27
C LEU A 850 -31.80 27.09 -21.80
N VAL A 851 -32.50 27.13 -22.92
CA VAL A 851 -32.88 28.37 -23.61
C VAL A 851 -34.37 28.61 -23.45
N PHE A 852 -34.72 29.71 -22.79
CA PHE A 852 -36.09 30.10 -22.49
C PHE A 852 -36.58 31.17 -23.45
N LYS A 853 -37.81 31.02 -23.95
CA LYS A 853 -38.49 32.04 -24.76
C LYS A 853 -40.00 32.02 -24.52
N ALA A 854 -40.63 33.18 -24.55
CA ALA A 854 -42.09 33.29 -24.55
C ALA A 854 -42.59 33.76 -25.91
N VAL A 855 -43.71 33.21 -26.37
CA VAL A 855 -44.34 33.58 -27.65
C VAL A 855 -45.79 33.94 -27.40
N SER A 856 -46.17 35.16 -27.76
CA SER A 856 -47.55 35.63 -27.64
C SER A 856 -48.41 35.11 -28.80
N LYS A 857 -49.74 35.17 -28.67
CA LYS A 857 -50.69 34.78 -29.73
C LYS A 857 -50.50 35.52 -31.07
N SER A 858 -49.85 36.69 -31.07
CA SER A 858 -49.52 37.46 -32.28
C SER A 858 -48.20 37.05 -32.96
N GLY A 859 -47.49 36.06 -32.40
CA GLY A 859 -46.25 35.52 -32.95
C GLY A 859 -44.99 36.31 -32.57
N LYS A 860 -45.09 37.32 -31.69
CA LYS A 860 -43.92 38.04 -31.17
C LYS A 860 -43.24 37.21 -30.07
N ALA A 861 -41.94 36.96 -30.24
CA ALA A 861 -41.11 36.25 -29.27
C ALA A 861 -40.41 37.21 -28.30
N SER A 862 -40.20 36.77 -27.06
CA SER A 862 -39.30 37.43 -26.10
C SER A 862 -37.84 37.35 -26.55
N GLU A 863 -36.97 38.15 -25.94
CA GLU A 863 -35.54 37.83 -25.91
C GLU A 863 -35.35 36.46 -25.24
N THR A 864 -34.34 35.72 -25.72
CA THR A 864 -34.00 34.41 -25.17
C THR A 864 -33.18 34.58 -23.90
N VAL A 865 -33.60 33.95 -22.81
CA VAL A 865 -32.80 33.84 -21.59
C VAL A 865 -32.10 32.48 -21.63
N SER A 866 -30.78 32.46 -21.49
CA SER A 866 -30.01 31.21 -21.46
C SER A 866 -29.50 30.93 -20.06
N LYS A 867 -29.77 29.74 -19.54
CA LYS A 867 -29.17 29.18 -18.33
C LYS A 867 -28.46 27.87 -18.67
N LYS A 868 -27.59 27.42 -17.79
CA LYS A 868 -26.87 26.15 -17.95
C LYS A 868 -26.98 25.34 -16.67
N VAL A 869 -27.25 24.05 -16.81
CA VAL A 869 -27.19 23.09 -15.72
C VAL A 869 -26.22 21.98 -16.11
N THR A 870 -25.24 21.69 -15.28
CA THR A 870 -24.30 20.61 -15.51
C THR A 870 -24.68 19.39 -14.67
N LEU A 871 -25.00 18.28 -15.33
CA LEU A 871 -25.13 16.98 -14.66
C LEU A 871 -23.73 16.44 -14.38
N VAL A 872 -23.36 16.39 -13.10
CA VAL A 872 -22.03 15.91 -12.69
C VAL A 872 -21.93 14.40 -12.98
N PRO A 873 -20.86 13.93 -13.64
CA PRO A 873 -20.67 12.51 -13.94
C PRO A 873 -20.64 11.68 -12.66
N ARG A 874 -20.89 10.38 -12.80
CA ARG A 874 -20.81 9.43 -11.69
C ARG A 874 -19.35 9.30 -11.22
N PRO A 875 -19.10 9.11 -9.91
CA PRO A 875 -17.77 8.79 -9.42
C PRO A 875 -17.29 7.45 -10.00
N LEU A 876 -16.00 7.37 -10.31
CA LEU A 876 -15.35 6.16 -10.82
C LEU A 876 -14.73 5.37 -9.66
N VAL A 877 -15.12 4.11 -9.50
CA VAL A 877 -14.53 3.20 -8.51
C VAL A 877 -13.46 2.34 -9.17
N LYS A 878 -12.25 2.37 -8.60
CA LYS A 878 -11.13 1.47 -8.90
C LYS A 878 -10.85 0.62 -7.67
N ALA A 879 -11.31 -0.63 -7.68
CA ALA A 879 -11.07 -1.58 -6.60
C ALA A 879 -10.08 -2.65 -7.04
N GLU A 880 -9.08 -2.95 -6.20
CA GLU A 880 -8.21 -4.10 -6.42
C GLU A 880 -9.03 -5.39 -6.23
N GLN A 881 -8.83 -6.37 -7.11
CA GLN A 881 -9.54 -7.64 -6.99
C GLN A 881 -9.01 -8.40 -5.76
N PRO A 882 -9.84 -8.65 -4.73
CA PRO A 882 -9.42 -9.46 -3.60
C PRO A 882 -9.25 -10.93 -4.03
N PRO A 883 -8.50 -11.75 -3.28
CA PRO A 883 -8.39 -13.17 -3.55
C PRO A 883 -9.79 -13.82 -3.63
N LEU A 884 -10.11 -14.47 -4.74
CA LEU A 884 -11.44 -15.06 -4.97
C LEU A 884 -11.70 -16.31 -4.13
N THR A 885 -10.67 -16.88 -3.50
CA THR A 885 -10.79 -18.01 -2.56
C THR A 885 -9.82 -17.84 -1.41
N VAL A 886 -10.31 -17.92 -0.18
CA VAL A 886 -9.50 -17.78 1.04
C VAL A 886 -9.85 -18.85 2.08
N LYS A 887 -8.88 -19.22 2.91
CA LYS A 887 -9.08 -20.11 4.08
C LYS A 887 -9.29 -19.33 5.39
N ALA A 888 -9.35 -18.00 5.30
CA ALA A 888 -9.48 -17.10 6.45
C ALA A 888 -10.91 -16.56 6.57
N ALA A 889 -11.30 -16.20 7.79
CA ALA A 889 -12.59 -15.57 8.10
C ALA A 889 -12.65 -14.08 7.72
N LYS A 890 -11.58 -13.52 7.13
CA LYS A 890 -11.47 -12.10 6.74
C LYS A 890 -10.75 -11.96 5.41
N VAL A 891 -11.09 -10.92 4.65
CA VAL A 891 -10.36 -10.49 3.45
C VAL A 891 -10.20 -8.97 3.44
N THR A 892 -9.06 -8.49 2.96
CA THR A 892 -8.81 -7.06 2.78
C THR A 892 -9.33 -6.61 1.42
N VAL A 893 -10.10 -5.53 1.40
CA VAL A 893 -10.63 -4.89 0.19
C VAL A 893 -10.05 -3.48 0.10
N THR A 894 -9.33 -3.21 -0.99
CA THR A 894 -8.69 -1.91 -1.26
C THR A 894 -9.41 -1.22 -2.41
N VAL A 895 -9.87 0.02 -2.18
CA VAL A 895 -10.72 0.77 -3.10
C VAL A 895 -10.25 2.21 -3.18
N LYS A 896 -10.20 2.75 -4.40
CA LYS A 896 -10.04 4.18 -4.68
C LYS A 896 -11.22 4.70 -5.49
N ALA A 897 -11.76 5.85 -5.12
CA ALA A 897 -12.80 6.55 -5.86
C ALA A 897 -12.25 7.85 -6.47
N GLU A 898 -12.57 8.11 -7.73
CA GLU A 898 -12.14 9.30 -8.48
C GLU A 898 -13.38 10.03 -9.02
N ASP A 899 -13.53 11.31 -8.70
CA ASP A 899 -14.59 12.18 -9.22
C ASP A 899 -13.99 13.56 -9.55
N GLY A 900 -14.27 14.08 -10.75
CA GLY A 900 -13.71 15.35 -11.22
C GLY A 900 -14.26 16.60 -10.49
N ASN A 901 -15.33 16.46 -9.70
CA ASN A 901 -16.00 17.54 -8.97
C ASN A 901 -16.04 17.30 -7.45
N ASP A 902 -15.57 16.14 -6.98
CA ASP A 902 -15.50 15.80 -5.56
C ASP A 902 -14.16 15.12 -5.24
N PRO A 903 -13.24 15.80 -4.54
CA PRO A 903 -11.93 15.24 -4.20
C PRO A 903 -12.02 14.11 -3.15
N SER A 904 -13.14 13.95 -2.46
CA SER A 904 -13.31 12.97 -1.39
C SER A 904 -14.66 12.23 -1.45
N PRO A 905 -14.97 11.48 -2.53
CA PRO A 905 -16.22 10.73 -2.61
C PRO A 905 -16.31 9.69 -1.48
N GLU A 906 -17.49 9.52 -0.90
CA GLU A 906 -17.78 8.50 0.11
C GLU A 906 -17.76 7.11 -0.54
N ILE A 907 -17.02 6.17 0.03
CA ILE A 907 -16.91 4.78 -0.44
C ILE A 907 -17.72 3.88 0.47
N TYR A 908 -18.54 3.01 -0.14
CA TYR A 908 -19.38 2.05 0.54
C TYR A 908 -18.97 0.63 0.17
N ILE A 909 -18.83 -0.25 1.16
CA ILE A 909 -18.60 -1.68 0.98
C ILE A 909 -19.77 -2.41 1.62
N ASN A 910 -20.48 -3.24 0.84
CA ASN A 910 -21.71 -3.93 1.25
C ASN A 910 -22.77 -2.98 1.85
N GLY A 911 -22.88 -1.77 1.30
CA GLY A 911 -23.80 -0.73 1.76
C GLY A 911 -23.39 0.00 3.03
N GLN A 912 -22.25 -0.32 3.65
CA GLN A 912 -21.71 0.39 4.81
C GLN A 912 -20.63 1.38 4.39
N LEU A 913 -20.66 2.59 4.97
CA LEU A 913 -19.64 3.62 4.74
C LEU A 913 -18.27 3.14 5.24
N ALA A 914 -17.33 2.98 4.31
CA ALA A 914 -16.00 2.44 4.54
C ALA A 914 -14.93 3.53 4.69
N GLY A 915 -15.05 4.62 3.94
CA GLY A 915 -14.07 5.72 3.94
C GLY A 915 -14.37 6.75 2.85
N THR A 916 -13.42 7.65 2.57
CA THR A 916 -13.56 8.70 1.54
C THR A 916 -12.32 8.76 0.66
N GLY A 917 -12.48 8.86 -0.67
CA GLY A 917 -11.40 8.98 -1.66
C GLY A 917 -10.56 7.71 -1.87
N SER A 918 -10.03 7.12 -0.80
CA SER A 918 -9.34 5.83 -0.82
C SER A 918 -9.48 5.12 0.53
N VAL A 919 -9.71 3.81 0.51
CA VAL A 919 -9.87 2.99 1.72
C VAL A 919 -9.29 1.60 1.53
N SER A 920 -8.72 1.03 2.60
CA SER A 920 -8.40 -0.39 2.72
C SER A 920 -9.05 -0.93 3.99
N GLN A 921 -9.99 -1.87 3.86
CA GLN A 921 -10.80 -2.36 4.98
C GLN A 921 -10.85 -3.89 4.99
N GLN A 922 -10.85 -4.48 6.21
CA GLN A 922 -11.11 -5.91 6.38
C GLN A 922 -12.61 -6.20 6.41
N VAL A 923 -13.06 -7.09 5.52
CA VAL A 923 -14.42 -7.61 5.44
C VAL A 923 -14.46 -9.00 6.07
N GLN A 924 -15.41 -9.22 6.99
CA GLN A 924 -15.66 -10.52 7.60
C GLN A 924 -16.37 -11.45 6.59
N LEU A 925 -15.94 -12.71 6.54
CA LEU A 925 -16.46 -13.72 5.63
C LEU A 925 -17.15 -14.84 6.41
N ILE A 926 -18.29 -15.30 5.90
CA ILE A 926 -18.93 -16.54 6.33
C ILE A 926 -18.46 -17.71 5.46
N PRO A 927 -18.49 -18.96 5.95
CA PRO A 927 -18.19 -20.13 5.12
C PRO A 927 -19.06 -20.17 3.85
N GLY A 928 -18.44 -20.39 2.68
CA GLY A 928 -19.11 -20.36 1.38
C GLY A 928 -18.87 -19.07 0.59
N ASP A 929 -19.81 -18.72 -0.28
CA ASP A 929 -19.68 -17.58 -1.19
C ASP A 929 -20.10 -16.27 -0.50
N ASN A 930 -19.22 -15.28 -0.54
CA ASN A 930 -19.44 -13.96 0.05
C ASN A 930 -19.48 -12.92 -1.07
N PRO A 931 -20.65 -12.41 -1.45
CA PRO A 931 -20.73 -11.30 -2.38
C PRO A 931 -20.21 -10.02 -1.71
N ILE A 932 -19.31 -9.31 -2.38
CA ILE A 932 -18.79 -8.01 -1.97
C ILE A 932 -19.22 -7.01 -3.04
N GLU A 933 -20.00 -6.01 -2.65
CA GLU A 933 -20.41 -4.91 -3.51
C GLU A 933 -19.75 -3.60 -3.04
N ILE A 934 -19.16 -2.88 -3.99
CA ILE A 934 -18.43 -1.65 -3.75
C ILE A 934 -19.05 -0.54 -4.58
N THR A 935 -19.42 0.57 -3.94
CA THR A 935 -19.93 1.78 -4.61
C THR A 935 -19.26 3.02 -4.05
N ALA A 936 -19.29 4.11 -4.80
CA ALA A 936 -18.90 5.43 -4.32
C ALA A 936 -20.04 6.43 -4.53
N LYS A 937 -20.19 7.38 -3.61
CA LYS A 937 -21.17 8.47 -3.65
C LYS A 937 -20.44 9.80 -3.59
N ASN A 938 -20.71 10.67 -4.55
CA ASN A 938 -20.15 12.02 -4.50
C ASN A 938 -21.00 12.96 -3.62
N LYS A 939 -20.48 14.15 -3.33
CA LYS A 939 -21.11 15.19 -2.50
C LYS A 939 -22.48 15.68 -3.00
N LEU A 940 -22.83 15.41 -4.26
CA LEU A 940 -24.14 15.72 -4.84
C LEU A 940 -25.11 14.53 -4.78
N GLY A 941 -24.69 13.43 -4.16
CA GLY A 941 -25.50 12.26 -3.90
C GLY A 941 -25.56 11.23 -5.03
N ARG A 942 -24.75 11.37 -6.09
CA ARG A 942 -24.76 10.44 -7.24
C ARG A 942 -23.85 9.24 -6.96
N LEU A 943 -24.37 8.04 -7.22
CA LEU A 943 -23.67 6.77 -7.00
C LEU A 943 -22.93 6.29 -8.26
N SER A 944 -21.77 5.66 -8.06
CA SER A 944 -21.04 4.92 -9.08
C SER A 944 -21.82 3.68 -9.53
N GLU A 945 -21.40 3.09 -10.66
CA GLU A 945 -21.74 1.70 -10.94
C GLU A 945 -21.13 0.78 -9.86
N PRO A 946 -21.82 -0.28 -9.42
CA PRO A 946 -21.31 -1.18 -8.40
C PRO A 946 -20.23 -2.09 -8.97
N VAL A 947 -19.08 -2.16 -8.29
CA VAL A 947 -18.05 -3.17 -8.54
C VAL A 947 -18.33 -4.37 -7.63
N ARG A 948 -18.44 -5.56 -8.21
CA ARG A 948 -18.84 -6.78 -7.48
C ARG A 948 -17.78 -7.87 -7.58
N TYR A 949 -17.48 -8.47 -6.45
CA TYR A 949 -16.65 -9.67 -6.34
C TYR A 949 -17.40 -10.75 -5.55
N THR A 950 -17.09 -12.01 -5.82
CA THR A 950 -17.55 -13.14 -4.99
C THR A 950 -16.33 -13.84 -4.42
N VAL A 951 -16.16 -13.75 -3.10
CA VAL A 951 -15.04 -14.38 -2.38
C VAL A 951 -15.54 -15.66 -1.72
N LYS A 952 -14.96 -16.79 -2.10
CA LYS A 952 -15.26 -18.08 -1.47
C LYS A 952 -14.40 -18.30 -0.24
N SER A 953 -15.00 -18.40 0.94
CA SER A 953 -14.30 -18.71 2.18
C SER A 953 -14.50 -20.18 2.55
N ASN A 954 -13.39 -20.90 2.69
CA ASN A 954 -13.38 -22.26 3.25
C ASN A 954 -12.56 -22.23 4.55
N PRO A 955 -13.07 -21.59 5.62
CA PRO A 955 -12.36 -21.57 6.88
C PRO A 955 -12.22 -23.00 7.38
N VAL A 956 -10.99 -23.42 7.65
CA VAL A 956 -10.73 -24.69 8.34
C VAL A 956 -11.46 -24.60 9.68
N PRO A 957 -12.30 -25.58 10.05
CA PRO A 957 -13.04 -25.52 11.30
C PRO A 957 -12.04 -25.36 12.45
N VAL A 958 -12.03 -24.17 13.04
CA VAL A 958 -11.38 -23.96 14.33
C VAL A 958 -12.30 -24.68 15.30
N GLY A 959 -11.78 -25.73 15.94
CA GLY A 959 -12.48 -26.40 17.04
C GLY A 959 -12.96 -25.37 18.08
N PRO A 960 -14.01 -25.67 18.84
CA PRO A 960 -14.65 -24.69 19.71
C PRO A 960 -13.61 -24.06 20.66
N PRO A 961 -13.77 -22.78 21.02
CA PRO A 961 -12.92 -22.18 22.03
C PRO A 961 -13.02 -23.03 23.30
N ALA A 962 -11.85 -23.38 23.85
CA ALA A 962 -11.74 -24.10 25.11
C ALA A 962 -12.31 -23.22 26.24
N GLY A 963 -13.62 -23.29 26.46
CA GLY A 963 -14.32 -22.41 27.41
C GLY A 963 -15.84 -22.58 27.52
N ALA A 964 -16.44 -23.65 26.97
CA ALA A 964 -17.84 -23.99 27.23
C ALA A 964 -18.02 -25.51 27.36
N ARG A 965 -17.48 -26.07 28.45
CA ARG A 965 -18.03 -27.13 29.33
C ARG A 965 -16.93 -27.77 30.17
#